data_AF-A0A0A8URI1-F1
#
_entry.id   AF-A0A0A8URI1-F1
#
_cell.length_a   1.000
_cell.length_b   1.000
_cell.length_c   1.000
_cell.angle_alpha   90.00
_cell.angle_beta   90.00
_cell.angle_gamma   90.00
#
_symmetry.space_group_name_H-M   'P 1'
#
loop_
_entity.id
_entity.type
_entity.pdbx_description
1 polymer ?
#
loop_
_entity_poly.entity_id
_entity_poly.type
_entity_poly.pdbx_seq_one_letter_code
_entity_poly.pdbx_strand_id
1 'polypeptide(L)'
;MPTVKQLAESQAIYMQYLLERAKKKAATATNLPFDPQGRVLIDVTLTMEDWANIAASVNVFNERDISVAELKKELRIDTKAAETTTTVSLDIAQDKHLAKQFDTQLENTLKQNKVADKKITAIQKALQTQPKGSIIALQQEFHFHLGLASRVYQKADRNFEGKEQELQRAHEAAVKEVNQLVLAAYAKALEKSIDKNGHINVKKLNEALDKARKNITPQAHTILMKQVVAKTGVILTKPDESTLKHLAEETTATPNDVLHTSHEQELAMLIRGTESTAHHRQQGEEFSHRQLITQVLTADGIKPNIHPRIQIRTPSPVVKTGLQEKEYIDDVALKFNTITTDYSLKENLSGGQAGGKPKAFIYNSLTAINDSLGDTGGNLQTQSAHHILKGAHTYNAQQLTENNKPVFCFVQNISVNGFGDHLGYNSGDALTEESTIMTEMAILHTLYDTVSVEQQEKIRSIFSLYNEFLNNRKQDEYFSSSPQGKGAIAEIQDLKNLWKTGLEKIDNTFVAQAQNSLKLLIANDLHFNHDYAKLIQSLSVFVEEASLVGCKSGNERAQAINGRVSILDAVLNAEHLTNDGKAIKESVEKFSTADSQNINEVADRLKLALDTVYNKIGLQTAASIVSLVDQGASAKVEAKPGHPFYVSRNYAEEKASVLPNLQQTKAGAMQAHKGLASSMASAWSGHPVSWWSRMKSSPLGIVGAIVGTIAFPVAIVVALVSSYQNSNAKASTIAENIQLQTQYKPEPININGGSDRVMQNAGLNHTDSSESLGVEVTEGTSSTLDSTVNPNQKPSSTPTVDYKRALDTITKSTDNDDLKPPSLQSNM
;
A
#
# COMPACT_ATOMS: atom_id res chain seq x y z
N MET A 1 19.38 20.20 -10.53
CA MET A 1 18.35 19.22 -10.08
C MET A 1 17.74 18.59 -11.33
N PRO A 2 17.49 17.28 -11.34
CA PRO A 2 16.91 16.59 -12.49
C PRO A 2 15.50 17.09 -12.79
N THR A 3 15.09 17.05 -14.06
CA THR A 3 13.67 17.11 -14.42
C THR A 3 12.96 15.82 -14.02
N VAL A 4 11.62 15.80 -13.96
CA VAL A 4 10.84 14.58 -13.72
C VAL A 4 11.18 13.48 -14.74
N LYS A 5 11.45 13.88 -15.99
CA LYS A 5 11.90 12.96 -17.05
C LYS A 5 13.26 12.34 -16.72
N GLN A 6 14.26 13.16 -16.35
CA GLN A 6 15.59 12.67 -15.96
C GLN A 6 15.55 11.76 -14.73
N LEU A 7 14.67 12.08 -13.76
CA LEU A 7 14.45 11.21 -12.61
C LEU A 7 13.88 9.86 -13.02
N ALA A 8 12.90 9.83 -13.94
CA ALA A 8 12.35 8.59 -14.47
C ALA A 8 13.38 7.75 -15.24
N GLU A 9 14.30 8.41 -15.96
CA GLU A 9 15.43 7.78 -16.63
C GLU A 9 16.39 7.11 -15.63
N SER A 10 16.81 7.83 -14.59
CA SER A 10 17.63 7.30 -13.50
C SER A 10 16.95 6.12 -12.79
N GLN A 11 15.64 6.22 -12.53
CA GLN A 11 14.84 5.17 -11.91
C GLN A 11 14.74 3.91 -12.77
N ALA A 12 14.53 4.05 -14.08
CA ALA A 12 14.46 2.92 -15.00
C ALA A 12 15.79 2.15 -15.05
N ILE A 13 16.93 2.85 -15.09
CA ILE A 13 18.28 2.24 -15.06
C ILE A 13 18.50 1.48 -13.74
N TYR A 14 18.14 2.09 -12.60
CA TYR A 14 18.21 1.44 -11.29
C TYR A 14 17.36 0.16 -11.24
N MET A 15 16.11 0.23 -11.71
CA MET A 15 15.19 -0.91 -11.73
C MET A 15 15.67 -2.02 -12.68
N GLN A 16 16.25 -1.67 -13.83
CA GLN A 16 16.85 -2.62 -14.75
C GLN A 16 18.00 -3.38 -14.09
N TYR A 17 18.89 -2.68 -13.38
CA TYR A 17 20.01 -3.30 -12.66
C TYR A 17 19.50 -4.31 -11.62
N LEU A 18 18.47 -3.94 -10.84
CA LEU A 18 17.83 -4.84 -9.88
C LEU A 18 17.25 -6.10 -10.57
N LEU A 19 16.56 -5.93 -11.70
CA LEU A 19 15.97 -7.02 -12.46
C LEU A 19 17.05 -8.03 -12.95
N GLU A 20 18.16 -7.54 -13.48
CA GLU A 20 19.25 -8.39 -13.96
C GLU A 20 19.91 -9.19 -12.83
N ARG A 21 20.15 -8.53 -11.69
CA ARG A 21 20.70 -9.18 -10.49
C ARG A 21 19.73 -10.24 -9.94
N ALA A 22 18.44 -9.95 -9.92
CA ALA A 22 17.42 -10.90 -9.49
C ALA A 22 17.36 -12.13 -10.40
N LYS A 23 17.36 -11.94 -11.73
CA LYS A 23 17.40 -13.03 -12.72
C LYS A 23 18.64 -13.91 -12.53
N LYS A 24 19.83 -13.31 -12.36
CA LYS A 24 21.08 -14.03 -12.11
C LYS A 24 21.01 -14.88 -10.83
N LYS A 25 20.51 -14.29 -9.73
CA LYS A 25 20.37 -15.01 -8.45
C LYS A 25 19.36 -16.15 -8.55
N ALA A 26 18.20 -15.91 -9.17
CA ALA A 26 17.17 -16.93 -9.40
C ALA A 26 17.67 -18.10 -10.26
N ALA A 27 18.43 -17.83 -11.33
CA ALA A 27 18.95 -18.87 -12.23
C ALA A 27 19.86 -19.88 -11.52
N THR A 28 20.58 -19.47 -10.48
CA THR A 28 21.47 -20.32 -9.69
C THR A 28 20.81 -20.99 -8.48
N ALA A 29 19.59 -20.57 -8.13
CA ALA A 29 18.91 -21.06 -6.94
C ALA A 29 18.25 -22.41 -7.19
N THR A 30 18.34 -23.29 -6.19
CA THR A 30 17.59 -24.55 -6.15
C THR A 30 16.38 -24.41 -5.23
N ASN A 31 15.25 -25.04 -5.57
CA ASN A 31 14.03 -25.05 -4.75
C ASN A 31 13.48 -23.65 -4.48
N LEU A 32 13.27 -22.87 -5.54
CA LEU A 32 12.63 -21.57 -5.45
C LEU A 32 11.17 -21.71 -4.98
N PRO A 33 10.70 -20.85 -4.05
CA PRO A 33 9.32 -20.84 -3.61
C PRO A 33 8.43 -20.13 -4.65
N PHE A 34 7.84 -20.89 -5.58
CA PHE A 34 7.04 -20.33 -6.65
C PHE A 34 5.63 -19.93 -6.21
N ASP A 35 5.19 -18.76 -6.67
CA ASP A 35 3.83 -18.28 -6.51
C ASP A 35 2.87 -18.88 -7.56
N PRO A 36 1.58 -19.09 -7.24
CA PRO A 36 0.56 -19.50 -8.21
C PRO A 36 0.54 -18.71 -9.53
N GLN A 37 0.93 -17.43 -9.50
CA GLN A 37 1.03 -16.58 -10.70
C GLN A 37 2.24 -16.89 -11.60
N GLY A 38 3.15 -17.79 -11.21
CA GLY A 38 4.42 -18.03 -11.92
C GLY A 38 5.45 -16.96 -11.57
N ARG A 39 5.63 -16.68 -10.28
CA ARG A 39 6.54 -15.63 -9.79
C ARG A 39 7.45 -16.17 -8.70
N VAL A 40 8.59 -15.52 -8.51
CA VAL A 40 9.50 -15.77 -7.39
C VAL A 40 9.93 -14.45 -6.77
N LEU A 41 10.09 -14.43 -5.44
CA LEU A 41 10.62 -13.27 -4.72
C LEU A 41 12.12 -13.47 -4.48
N ILE A 42 12.91 -12.49 -4.88
CA ILE A 42 14.37 -12.52 -4.79
C ILE A 42 14.87 -11.24 -4.15
N ASP A 43 15.52 -11.35 -2.99
CA ASP A 43 16.18 -10.19 -2.38
C ASP A 43 17.50 -9.89 -3.10
N VAL A 44 17.66 -8.66 -3.54
CA VAL A 44 18.85 -8.13 -4.20
C VAL A 44 19.48 -7.08 -3.29
N THR A 45 20.69 -7.36 -2.81
CA THR A 45 21.50 -6.43 -2.04
C THR A 45 22.52 -5.79 -2.97
N LEU A 46 22.54 -4.46 -3.01
CA LEU A 46 23.48 -3.66 -3.79
C LEU A 46 24.58 -3.11 -2.90
N THR A 47 25.82 -3.31 -3.34
CA THR A 47 27.05 -2.80 -2.72
C THR A 47 27.41 -1.42 -3.28
N MET A 48 28.44 -0.78 -2.72
CA MET A 48 28.96 0.48 -3.28
C MET A 48 29.49 0.34 -4.71
N GLU A 49 30.02 -0.82 -5.10
CA GLU A 49 30.43 -1.10 -6.47
C GLU A 49 29.23 -1.15 -7.42
N ASP A 50 28.15 -1.83 -7.01
CA ASP A 50 26.90 -1.84 -7.76
C ASP A 50 26.37 -0.41 -7.96
N TRP A 51 26.43 0.42 -6.91
CA TRP A 51 26.04 1.83 -6.98
C TRP A 51 26.91 2.65 -7.93
N ALA A 52 28.21 2.39 -7.99
CA ALA A 52 29.12 3.03 -8.96
C ALA A 52 28.76 2.65 -10.40
N ASN A 53 28.41 1.38 -10.65
CA ASN A 53 27.99 0.91 -11.97
C ASN A 53 26.66 1.56 -12.41
N ILE A 54 25.71 1.70 -11.49
CA ILE A 54 24.44 2.38 -11.77
C ILE A 54 24.71 3.87 -12.08
N ALA A 55 25.52 4.56 -11.27
CA ALA A 55 25.88 5.96 -11.51
C ALA A 55 26.58 6.16 -12.86
N ALA A 56 27.52 5.29 -13.22
CA ALA A 56 28.16 5.32 -14.54
C ALA A 56 27.14 5.16 -15.68
N SER A 57 26.16 4.26 -15.53
CA SER A 57 25.12 4.02 -16.52
C SER A 57 24.18 5.22 -16.67
N VAL A 58 23.81 5.84 -15.55
CA VAL A 58 23.03 7.10 -15.51
C VAL A 58 23.80 8.24 -16.18
N ASN A 59 25.10 8.37 -15.90
CA ASN A 59 25.96 9.41 -16.47
C ASN A 59 26.05 9.30 -17.99
N VAL A 60 26.22 8.08 -18.50
CA VAL A 60 26.25 7.81 -19.94
C VAL A 60 24.90 8.09 -20.58
N PHE A 61 23.79 7.62 -19.98
CA PHE A 61 22.47 7.74 -20.58
C PHE A 61 21.92 9.17 -20.55
N ASN A 62 22.10 9.87 -19.43
CA ASN A 62 21.59 11.23 -19.23
C ASN A 62 22.58 12.33 -19.65
N GLU A 63 23.78 11.96 -20.12
CA GLU A 63 24.88 12.91 -20.42
C GLU A 63 25.18 13.85 -19.24
N ARG A 64 25.28 13.27 -18.04
CA ARG A 64 25.52 13.98 -16.77
C ARG A 64 26.76 13.43 -16.06
N ASP A 65 27.27 14.19 -15.10
CA ASP A 65 28.29 13.73 -14.16
C ASP A 65 27.69 13.77 -12.74
N ILE A 66 27.02 12.69 -12.37
CA ILE A 66 26.44 12.49 -11.04
C ILE A 66 27.31 11.55 -10.21
N SER A 67 27.59 11.93 -8.97
CA SER A 67 28.24 11.05 -8.00
C SER A 67 27.27 9.99 -7.47
N VAL A 68 27.80 8.92 -6.87
CA VAL A 68 26.96 7.90 -6.19
C VAL A 68 26.10 8.52 -5.09
N ALA A 69 26.63 9.47 -4.31
CA ALA A 69 25.88 10.12 -3.23
C ALA A 69 24.72 10.97 -3.78
N GLU A 70 24.95 11.71 -4.86
CA GLU A 70 23.91 12.49 -5.52
C GLU A 70 22.85 11.59 -6.17
N LEU A 71 23.25 10.48 -6.80
CA LEU A 71 22.31 9.52 -7.36
C LEU A 71 21.46 8.87 -6.27
N LYS A 72 22.07 8.42 -5.16
CA LYS A 72 21.32 7.88 -4.01
C LYS A 72 20.32 8.91 -3.49
N LYS A 73 20.72 10.18 -3.37
CA LYS A 73 19.83 11.27 -2.97
C LYS A 73 18.68 11.48 -3.99
N GLU A 74 19.00 11.48 -5.28
CA GLU A 74 18.02 11.61 -6.39
C GLU A 74 16.99 10.46 -6.34
N LEU A 75 17.44 9.23 -6.12
CA LEU A 75 16.61 8.03 -5.95
C LEU A 75 16.05 7.84 -4.53
N ARG A 76 16.33 8.80 -3.63
CA ARG A 76 15.85 8.86 -2.23
C ARG A 76 16.23 7.66 -1.38
N ILE A 77 17.40 7.13 -1.65
CA ILE A 77 18.04 6.05 -0.94
C ILE A 77 18.99 6.67 0.07
N ASP A 78 19.10 6.08 1.25
CA ASP A 78 19.99 6.58 2.28
C ASP A 78 21.44 6.63 1.75
N THR A 79 21.96 7.85 1.64
CA THR A 79 23.32 8.15 1.17
C THR A 79 24.40 7.53 2.06
N LYS A 80 24.09 7.24 3.32
CA LYS A 80 25.01 6.62 4.29
C LYS A 80 24.95 5.10 4.29
N ALA A 81 23.91 4.50 3.72
CA ALA A 81 23.77 3.05 3.67
C ALA A 81 24.86 2.46 2.75
N ALA A 82 25.74 1.62 3.33
CA ALA A 82 26.76 0.90 2.58
C ALA A 82 26.14 -0.15 1.65
N GLU A 83 25.04 -0.76 2.09
CA GLU A 83 24.27 -1.76 1.36
C GLU A 83 22.79 -1.42 1.39
N THR A 84 22.10 -1.75 0.30
CA THR A 84 20.65 -1.52 0.16
C THR A 84 20.00 -2.75 -0.43
N THR A 85 18.96 -3.27 0.23
CA THR A 85 18.24 -4.47 -0.21
C THR A 85 16.88 -4.10 -0.80
N THR A 86 16.59 -4.64 -1.99
CA THR A 86 15.27 -4.57 -2.63
C THR A 86 14.76 -5.98 -2.89
N THR A 87 13.50 -6.24 -2.53
CA THR A 87 12.83 -7.51 -2.86
C THR A 87 12.26 -7.43 -4.27
N VAL A 88 12.71 -8.28 -5.18
CA VAL A 88 12.23 -8.33 -6.56
C VAL A 88 11.20 -9.46 -6.70
N SER A 89 9.94 -9.09 -6.95
CA SER A 89 8.90 -9.98 -7.45
C SER A 89 9.12 -10.18 -8.94
N LEU A 90 9.85 -11.25 -9.28
CA LEU A 90 10.25 -11.60 -10.63
C LEU A 90 9.16 -12.44 -11.31
N ASP A 91 8.64 -11.92 -12.41
CA ASP A 91 7.82 -12.67 -13.35
C ASP A 91 8.71 -13.62 -14.16
N ILE A 92 8.38 -14.92 -14.17
CA ILE A 92 9.19 -15.95 -14.84
C ILE A 92 8.69 -16.26 -16.24
N ALA A 93 7.61 -15.63 -16.72
CA ALA A 93 6.95 -16.00 -17.97
C ALA A 93 7.89 -15.99 -19.19
N GLN A 94 8.87 -15.08 -19.22
CA GLN A 94 9.87 -15.00 -20.30
C GLN A 94 11.16 -15.78 -20.03
N ASP A 95 11.34 -16.32 -18.81
CA ASP A 95 12.51 -17.13 -18.46
C ASP A 95 12.19 -18.63 -18.62
N LYS A 96 12.64 -19.21 -19.74
CA LYS A 96 12.36 -20.62 -20.07
C LYS A 96 12.88 -21.61 -19.01
N HIS A 97 13.98 -21.29 -18.33
CA HIS A 97 14.56 -22.18 -17.33
C HIS A 97 13.72 -22.15 -16.05
N LEU A 98 13.41 -20.96 -15.54
CA LEU A 98 12.58 -20.80 -14.35
C LEU A 98 11.14 -21.29 -14.57
N ALA A 99 10.55 -21.00 -15.74
CA ALA A 99 9.23 -21.51 -16.11
C ALA A 99 9.20 -23.05 -16.11
N LYS A 100 10.24 -23.70 -16.67
CA LYS A 100 10.35 -25.16 -16.64
C LYS A 100 10.50 -25.71 -15.21
N GLN A 101 11.24 -25.03 -14.34
CA GLN A 101 11.34 -25.42 -12.93
C GLN A 101 9.98 -25.36 -12.24
N PHE A 102 9.23 -24.28 -12.44
CA PHE A 102 7.87 -24.13 -11.91
C PHE A 102 6.94 -25.24 -12.41
N ASP A 103 6.91 -25.46 -13.73
CA ASP A 103 6.07 -26.50 -14.35
C ASP A 103 6.38 -27.89 -13.79
N THR A 104 7.67 -28.20 -13.60
CA THR A 104 8.13 -29.48 -13.04
C THR A 104 7.66 -29.65 -11.60
N GLN A 105 7.80 -28.60 -10.77
CA GLN A 105 7.32 -28.66 -9.38
C GLN A 105 5.80 -28.84 -9.33
N LEU A 106 5.06 -28.08 -10.12
CA LEU A 106 3.60 -28.17 -10.17
C LEU A 106 3.12 -29.55 -10.65
N GLU A 107 3.75 -30.10 -11.70
CA GLU A 107 3.46 -31.45 -12.19
C GLU A 107 3.67 -32.51 -11.10
N ASN A 108 4.79 -32.45 -10.39
CA ASN A 108 5.08 -33.36 -9.29
C ASN A 108 4.02 -33.26 -8.19
N THR A 109 3.61 -32.05 -7.82
CA THR A 109 2.54 -31.83 -6.83
C THR A 109 1.18 -32.34 -7.32
N LEU A 110 0.85 -32.17 -8.60
CA LEU A 110 -0.39 -32.72 -9.19
C LEU A 110 -0.40 -34.26 -9.16
N LYS A 111 0.74 -34.90 -9.47
CA LYS A 111 0.90 -36.37 -9.38
C LYS A 111 0.77 -36.86 -7.94
N GLN A 112 1.38 -36.17 -6.97
CA GLN A 112 1.21 -36.47 -5.55
C GLN A 112 -0.25 -36.37 -5.09
N ASN A 113 -1.01 -35.43 -5.66
CA ASN A 113 -2.45 -35.30 -5.45
C ASN A 113 -3.31 -36.31 -6.25
N LYS A 114 -2.69 -37.26 -6.95
CA LYS A 114 -3.35 -38.30 -7.76
C LYS A 114 -4.20 -37.76 -8.90
N VAL A 115 -3.83 -36.60 -9.45
CA VAL A 115 -4.47 -36.05 -10.66
C VAL A 115 -4.02 -36.86 -11.87
N ALA A 116 -4.96 -37.28 -12.72
CA ALA A 116 -4.65 -38.07 -13.91
C ALA A 116 -3.81 -37.29 -14.95
N ASP A 117 -2.84 -37.94 -15.60
CA ASP A 117 -1.88 -37.31 -16.54
C ASP A 117 -2.55 -36.50 -17.66
N LYS A 118 -3.66 -37.00 -18.21
CA LYS A 118 -4.45 -36.28 -19.23
C LYS A 118 -4.94 -34.93 -18.69
N LYS A 119 -5.35 -34.88 -17.44
CA LYS A 119 -5.83 -33.66 -16.77
C LYS A 119 -4.67 -32.74 -16.40
N ILE A 120 -3.52 -33.28 -16.01
CA ILE A 120 -2.28 -32.51 -15.80
C ILE A 120 -1.89 -31.77 -17.08
N THR A 121 -1.86 -32.47 -18.20
CA THR A 121 -1.54 -31.88 -19.52
C THR A 121 -2.51 -30.76 -19.88
N ALA A 122 -3.82 -30.96 -19.62
CA ALA A 122 -4.83 -29.94 -19.85
C ALA A 122 -4.63 -28.70 -18.97
N ILE A 123 -4.28 -28.89 -17.69
CA ILE A 123 -3.97 -27.80 -16.75
C ILE A 123 -2.74 -27.00 -17.23
N GLN A 124 -1.65 -27.68 -17.58
CA GLN A 124 -0.43 -27.01 -18.05
C GLN A 124 -0.70 -26.20 -19.33
N LYS A 125 -1.42 -26.77 -20.30
CA LYS A 125 -1.82 -26.07 -21.52
C LYS A 125 -2.68 -24.83 -21.22
N ALA A 126 -3.65 -24.96 -20.32
CA ALA A 126 -4.52 -23.85 -19.92
C ALA A 126 -3.74 -22.74 -19.22
N LEU A 127 -2.74 -23.09 -18.41
CA LEU A 127 -1.91 -22.12 -17.72
C LEU A 127 -1.04 -21.28 -18.67
N GLN A 128 -0.63 -21.82 -19.82
CA GLN A 128 0.18 -21.06 -20.78
C GLN A 128 -0.57 -19.86 -21.38
N THR A 129 -1.89 -19.92 -21.49
CA THR A 129 -2.71 -18.88 -22.11
C THR A 129 -3.57 -18.09 -21.13
N GLN A 130 -3.75 -18.59 -19.91
CA GLN A 130 -4.57 -17.97 -18.88
C GLN A 130 -3.85 -16.76 -18.26
N PRO A 131 -4.44 -15.55 -18.34
CA PRO A 131 -4.03 -14.40 -17.53
C PRO A 131 -3.77 -14.72 -16.06
N LYS A 132 -2.67 -14.19 -15.53
CA LYS A 132 -2.20 -14.50 -14.17
C LYS A 132 -2.42 -13.36 -13.20
N GLY A 133 -2.49 -12.12 -13.68
CA GLY A 133 -2.59 -10.92 -12.83
C GLY A 133 -3.82 -10.84 -11.92
N SER A 134 -4.81 -11.73 -12.08
CA SER A 134 -5.96 -11.85 -11.17
C SER A 134 -6.00 -13.14 -10.33
N ILE A 135 -5.06 -14.05 -10.48
CA ILE A 135 -4.95 -15.24 -9.61
C ILE A 135 -4.34 -14.80 -8.28
N ILE A 136 -4.91 -15.24 -7.15
CA ILE A 136 -4.39 -14.92 -5.80
C ILE A 136 -2.91 -15.34 -5.68
N ALA A 137 -2.05 -14.37 -5.40
CA ALA A 137 -0.61 -14.54 -5.24
C ALA A 137 -0.24 -15.08 -3.84
N LEU A 138 -0.73 -16.29 -3.53
CA LEU A 138 -0.75 -16.81 -2.16
C LEU A 138 0.66 -17.01 -1.58
N GLN A 139 1.67 -17.34 -2.39
CA GLN A 139 3.04 -17.48 -1.90
C GLN A 139 3.62 -16.10 -1.57
N GLN A 140 3.36 -15.12 -2.42
CA GLN A 140 3.80 -13.74 -2.20
C GLN A 140 3.16 -13.16 -0.94
N GLU A 141 1.87 -13.42 -0.70
CA GLU A 141 1.18 -13.07 0.55
C GLU A 141 1.89 -13.68 1.78
N PHE A 142 2.16 -14.99 1.77
CA PHE A 142 2.83 -15.64 2.90
C PHE A 142 4.27 -15.19 3.11
N HIS A 143 4.99 -14.84 2.04
CA HIS A 143 6.34 -14.30 2.16
C HIS A 143 6.34 -13.01 3.00
N PHE A 144 5.55 -12.00 2.61
CA PHE A 144 5.51 -10.74 3.34
C PHE A 144 4.89 -10.90 4.74
N HIS A 145 3.83 -11.72 4.86
CA HIS A 145 3.19 -12.01 6.14
C HIS A 145 4.17 -12.56 7.19
N LEU A 146 4.95 -13.58 6.82
CA LEU A 146 5.90 -14.21 7.73
C LEU A 146 7.11 -13.32 8.01
N GLY A 147 7.53 -12.49 7.04
CA GLY A 147 8.60 -11.51 7.24
C GLY A 147 8.20 -10.48 8.28
N LEU A 148 6.99 -9.93 8.18
CA LEU A 148 6.46 -8.98 9.16
C LEU A 148 6.20 -9.63 10.52
N ALA A 149 5.74 -10.88 10.57
CA ALA A 149 5.63 -11.63 11.82
C ALA A 149 7.00 -11.81 12.51
N SER A 150 8.07 -12.06 11.73
CA SER A 150 9.45 -12.15 12.24
C SER A 150 9.91 -10.85 12.89
N ARG A 151 9.56 -9.70 12.31
CA ARG A 151 9.87 -8.38 12.87
C ARG A 151 9.12 -8.09 14.17
N VAL A 152 7.86 -8.52 14.26
CA VAL A 152 7.11 -8.44 15.52
C VAL A 152 7.78 -9.29 16.59
N TYR A 153 8.28 -10.49 16.26
CA TYR A 153 9.05 -11.32 17.22
C TYR A 153 10.32 -10.60 17.69
N GLN A 154 11.08 -10.02 16.77
CA GLN A 154 12.30 -9.27 17.08
C GLN A 154 12.04 -8.13 18.08
N LYS A 155 10.92 -7.42 17.95
CA LYS A 155 10.53 -6.32 18.85
C LYS A 155 9.90 -6.79 20.16
N ALA A 156 9.30 -7.97 20.18
CA ALA A 156 8.61 -8.52 21.35
C ALA A 156 9.56 -9.09 22.42
N ASP A 157 10.79 -9.50 22.05
CA ASP A 157 11.73 -10.14 22.98
C ASP A 157 13.18 -9.71 22.71
N ARG A 158 13.85 -9.19 23.75
CA ARG A 158 15.25 -8.73 23.69
C ARG A 158 16.24 -9.83 23.37
N ASN A 159 15.88 -11.10 23.56
CA ASN A 159 16.73 -12.23 23.17
C ASN A 159 16.99 -12.31 21.65
N PHE A 160 16.27 -11.52 20.84
CA PHE A 160 16.50 -11.35 19.41
C PHE A 160 17.37 -10.15 19.05
N GLU A 161 17.80 -9.31 19.99
CA GLU A 161 18.73 -8.21 19.71
C GLU A 161 20.01 -8.77 19.06
N GLY A 162 20.37 -8.24 17.89
CA GLY A 162 21.55 -8.68 17.14
C GLY A 162 21.37 -9.99 16.37
N LYS A 163 20.13 -10.52 16.24
CA LYS A 163 19.81 -11.77 15.52
C LYS A 163 19.09 -11.55 14.20
N GLU A 164 19.24 -10.38 13.59
CA GLU A 164 18.55 -9.99 12.36
C GLU A 164 18.83 -10.98 11.22
N GLN A 165 20.08 -11.42 11.07
CA GLN A 165 20.47 -12.36 10.01
C GLN A 165 19.92 -13.77 10.25
N GLU A 166 19.90 -14.25 11.50
CA GLU A 166 19.29 -15.53 11.87
C GLU A 166 17.77 -15.52 11.64
N LEU A 167 17.10 -14.42 11.99
CA LEU A 167 15.67 -14.23 11.74
C LEU A 167 15.35 -14.18 10.24
N GLN A 168 16.20 -13.54 9.44
CA GLN A 168 16.09 -13.57 7.97
C GLN A 168 16.24 -15.00 7.44
N ARG A 169 17.25 -15.76 7.91
CA ARG A 169 17.44 -17.17 7.52
C ARG A 169 16.26 -18.06 7.96
N ALA A 170 15.68 -17.79 9.12
CA ALA A 170 14.48 -18.48 9.61
C ALA A 170 13.27 -18.19 8.70
N HIS A 171 13.08 -16.93 8.31
CA HIS A 171 12.04 -16.53 7.37
C HIS A 171 12.21 -17.22 6.01
N GLU A 172 13.40 -17.18 5.41
CA GLU A 172 13.68 -17.83 4.13
C GLU A 172 13.41 -19.35 4.16
N ALA A 173 13.80 -20.02 5.25
CA ALA A 173 13.53 -21.44 5.46
C ALA A 173 12.02 -21.72 5.59
N ALA A 174 11.31 -20.89 6.38
CA ALA A 174 9.88 -21.03 6.59
C ALA A 174 9.08 -20.81 5.30
N VAL A 175 9.45 -19.81 4.50
CA VAL A 175 8.79 -19.50 3.21
C VAL A 175 8.94 -20.64 2.21
N LYS A 176 10.09 -21.33 2.19
CA LYS A 176 10.31 -22.53 1.36
C LYS A 176 9.44 -23.71 1.79
N GLU A 177 9.31 -23.95 3.09
CA GLU A 177 8.47 -25.03 3.61
C GLU A 177 6.97 -24.74 3.38
N VAL A 178 6.53 -23.50 3.63
CA VAL A 178 5.15 -23.05 3.36
C VAL A 178 4.81 -23.14 1.88
N ASN A 179 5.78 -22.98 0.97
CA ASN A 179 5.54 -23.12 -0.45
C ASN A 179 5.01 -24.50 -0.85
N GLN A 180 5.41 -25.57 -0.14
CA GLN A 180 4.86 -26.90 -0.38
C GLN A 180 3.36 -26.94 -0.09
N LEU A 181 2.90 -26.27 0.97
CA LEU A 181 1.48 -26.15 1.31
C LEU A 181 0.72 -25.31 0.28
N VAL A 182 1.33 -24.22 -0.19
CA VAL A 182 0.76 -23.34 -1.22
C VAL A 182 0.62 -24.08 -2.55
N LEU A 183 1.66 -24.74 -3.04
CA LEU A 183 1.61 -25.52 -4.29
C LEU A 183 0.61 -26.67 -4.19
N ALA A 184 0.53 -27.36 -3.04
CA ALA A 184 -0.47 -28.41 -2.83
C ALA A 184 -1.91 -27.87 -2.88
N ALA A 185 -2.16 -26.69 -2.28
CA ALA A 185 -3.45 -26.03 -2.36
C ALA A 185 -3.77 -25.55 -3.77
N TYR A 186 -2.78 -24.99 -4.47
CA TYR A 186 -2.92 -24.51 -5.84
C TYR A 186 -3.23 -25.64 -6.81
N ALA A 187 -2.49 -26.75 -6.76
CA ALA A 187 -2.74 -27.94 -7.57
C ALA A 187 -4.18 -28.48 -7.40
N LYS A 188 -4.67 -28.56 -6.14
CA LYS A 188 -6.07 -28.95 -5.85
C LYS A 188 -7.09 -27.94 -6.36
N ALA A 189 -6.76 -26.65 -6.33
CA ALA A 189 -7.64 -25.60 -6.83
C ALA A 189 -7.71 -25.62 -8.37
N LEU A 190 -6.58 -25.79 -9.05
CA LEU A 190 -6.50 -25.94 -10.51
C LEU A 190 -7.34 -27.13 -10.99
N GLU A 191 -7.17 -28.28 -10.34
CA GLU A 191 -7.93 -29.49 -10.65
C GLU A 191 -9.46 -29.27 -10.61
N LYS A 192 -9.94 -28.46 -9.66
CA LYS A 192 -11.37 -28.16 -9.49
C LYS A 192 -11.87 -27.04 -10.40
N SER A 193 -10.98 -26.15 -10.82
CA SER A 193 -11.29 -24.97 -11.62
C SER A 193 -11.32 -25.25 -13.12
N ILE A 194 -10.61 -26.27 -13.59
CA ILE A 194 -10.58 -26.63 -15.02
C ILE A 194 -11.89 -27.28 -15.45
N ASP A 195 -12.49 -26.75 -16.52
CA ASP A 195 -13.72 -27.27 -17.09
C ASP A 195 -13.47 -28.41 -18.10
N LYS A 196 -14.56 -28.95 -18.67
CA LYS A 196 -14.48 -30.05 -19.65
C LYS A 196 -13.82 -29.64 -20.98
N ASN A 197 -13.75 -28.34 -21.25
CA ASN A 197 -13.16 -27.76 -22.46
C ASN A 197 -11.69 -27.39 -22.26
N GLY A 198 -11.15 -27.57 -21.05
CA GLY A 198 -9.77 -27.24 -20.71
C GLY A 198 -9.55 -25.76 -20.36
N HIS A 199 -10.59 -25.00 -20.02
CA HIS A 199 -10.46 -23.62 -19.55
C HIS A 199 -10.45 -23.56 -18.02
N ILE A 200 -9.64 -22.66 -17.46
CA ILE A 200 -9.57 -22.40 -16.02
C ILE A 200 -10.64 -21.38 -15.64
N ASN A 201 -11.54 -21.77 -14.73
CA ASN A 201 -12.44 -20.83 -14.08
C ASN A 201 -11.71 -20.09 -12.95
N VAL A 202 -11.22 -18.88 -13.23
CA VAL A 202 -10.42 -18.07 -12.28
C VAL A 202 -11.20 -17.75 -11.00
N LYS A 203 -12.49 -17.46 -11.08
CA LYS A 203 -13.34 -17.26 -9.88
C LYS A 203 -13.27 -18.48 -8.95
N LYS A 204 -13.51 -19.69 -9.47
CA LYS A 204 -13.46 -20.93 -8.68
C LYS A 204 -12.06 -21.22 -8.14
N LEU A 205 -11.02 -20.94 -8.92
CA LEU A 205 -9.63 -21.04 -8.50
C LEU A 205 -9.36 -20.12 -7.30
N ASN A 206 -9.77 -18.85 -7.39
CA ASN A 206 -9.57 -17.87 -6.34
C ASN A 206 -10.42 -18.15 -5.09
N GLU A 207 -11.66 -18.64 -5.23
CA GLU A 207 -12.46 -19.11 -4.08
C GLU A 207 -11.73 -20.20 -3.28
N ALA A 208 -11.08 -21.14 -3.99
CA ALA A 208 -10.30 -22.21 -3.36
C ALA A 208 -9.00 -21.69 -2.73
N LEU A 209 -8.31 -20.74 -3.36
CA LEU A 209 -7.10 -20.10 -2.81
C LEU A 209 -7.41 -19.20 -1.60
N ASP A 210 -8.50 -18.42 -1.62
CA ASP A 210 -8.99 -17.65 -0.46
C ASP A 210 -9.31 -18.58 0.73
N LYS A 211 -9.91 -19.74 0.47
CA LYS A 211 -10.09 -20.76 1.51
C LYS A 211 -8.77 -21.35 2.00
N ALA A 212 -7.82 -21.61 1.09
CA ALA A 212 -6.50 -22.14 1.43
C ALA A 212 -5.71 -21.17 2.33
N ARG A 213 -5.79 -19.86 2.06
CA ARG A 213 -5.22 -18.79 2.90
C ARG A 213 -5.54 -19.00 4.39
N LYS A 214 -6.83 -19.12 4.73
CA LYS A 214 -7.28 -19.37 6.11
C LYS A 214 -6.72 -20.67 6.70
N ASN A 215 -6.61 -21.72 5.89
CA ASN A 215 -6.18 -23.04 6.35
C ASN A 215 -4.66 -23.17 6.52
N ILE A 216 -3.88 -22.46 5.70
CA ILE A 216 -2.42 -22.48 5.72
C ILE A 216 -1.90 -21.55 6.81
N THR A 217 -2.56 -20.43 7.10
CA THR A 217 -2.08 -19.41 8.05
C THR A 217 -1.61 -19.99 9.40
N PRO A 218 -2.38 -20.85 10.10
CA PRO A 218 -1.90 -21.46 11.35
C PRO A 218 -0.64 -22.31 11.16
N GLN A 219 -0.59 -23.13 10.10
CA GLN A 219 0.57 -23.98 9.83
C GLN A 219 1.82 -23.14 9.51
N ALA A 220 1.65 -22.06 8.74
CA ALA A 220 2.73 -21.15 8.39
C ALA A 220 3.36 -20.49 9.62
N HIS A 221 2.57 -20.10 10.62
CA HIS A 221 3.10 -19.57 11.87
C HIS A 221 3.81 -20.63 12.72
N THR A 222 3.29 -21.86 12.79
CA THR A 222 4.02 -22.97 13.44
C THR A 222 5.37 -23.22 12.76
N ILE A 223 5.39 -23.23 11.43
CA ILE A 223 6.62 -23.42 10.65
C ILE A 223 7.60 -22.28 10.96
N LEU A 224 7.18 -21.02 10.86
CA LEU A 224 8.04 -19.88 11.16
C LEU A 224 8.60 -19.96 12.57
N MET A 225 7.76 -20.24 13.56
CA MET A 225 8.18 -20.41 14.96
C MET A 225 9.28 -21.46 15.10
N LYS A 226 9.09 -22.65 14.52
CA LYS A 226 10.09 -23.73 14.55
C LYS A 226 11.40 -23.30 13.91
N GLN A 227 11.34 -22.62 12.76
CA GLN A 227 12.53 -22.12 12.08
C GLN A 227 13.23 -21.03 12.89
N VAL A 228 12.49 -20.15 13.58
CA VAL A 228 13.07 -19.15 14.49
C VAL A 228 13.82 -19.85 15.62
N VAL A 229 13.23 -20.83 16.29
CA VAL A 229 13.91 -21.60 17.35
C VAL A 229 15.16 -22.30 16.81
N ALA A 230 15.04 -22.97 15.66
CA ALA A 230 16.13 -23.72 15.05
C ALA A 230 17.31 -22.84 14.58
N LYS A 231 17.05 -21.59 14.19
CA LYS A 231 18.08 -20.67 13.66
C LYS A 231 18.61 -19.68 14.68
N THR A 232 17.88 -19.43 15.76
CA THR A 232 18.28 -18.42 16.78
C THR A 232 18.59 -19.05 18.14
N GLY A 233 18.08 -20.26 18.42
CA GLY A 233 18.09 -20.88 19.75
C GLY A 233 17.13 -20.21 20.75
N VAL A 234 16.31 -19.25 20.32
CA VAL A 234 15.39 -18.50 21.19
C VAL A 234 14.01 -19.14 21.16
N ILE A 235 13.47 -19.46 22.34
CA ILE A 235 12.07 -19.83 22.53
C ILE A 235 11.37 -18.61 23.13
N LEU A 236 10.40 -18.04 22.42
CA LEU A 236 9.62 -16.92 22.95
C LEU A 236 8.82 -17.37 24.17
N THR A 237 8.95 -16.62 25.25
CA THR A 237 7.94 -16.65 26.31
C THR A 237 6.65 -16.09 25.73
N LYS A 238 5.54 -16.84 25.78
CA LYS A 238 4.29 -16.49 25.10
C LYS A 238 3.88 -15.05 25.47
N PRO A 239 4.03 -14.07 24.56
CA PRO A 239 3.63 -12.71 24.85
C PRO A 239 2.10 -12.62 24.85
N ASP A 240 1.56 -11.71 25.65
CA ASP A 240 0.12 -11.45 25.68
C ASP A 240 -0.38 -11.01 24.28
N GLU A 241 -1.57 -11.48 23.90
CA GLU A 241 -2.14 -11.24 22.56
C GLU A 241 -2.39 -9.73 22.33
N SER A 242 -2.77 -8.98 23.37
CA SER A 242 -2.95 -7.53 23.27
C SER A 242 -1.62 -6.83 23.00
N THR A 243 -0.54 -7.26 23.66
CA THR A 243 0.81 -6.71 23.45
C THR A 243 1.29 -6.98 22.02
N LEU A 244 1.14 -8.21 21.53
CA LEU A 244 1.46 -8.55 20.15
C LEU A 244 0.65 -7.74 19.14
N LYS A 245 -0.62 -7.47 19.43
CA LYS A 245 -1.46 -6.67 18.56
C LYS A 245 -0.95 -5.23 18.44
N HIS A 246 -0.59 -4.59 19.55
CA HIS A 246 -0.01 -3.24 19.53
C HIS A 246 1.32 -3.21 18.77
N LEU A 247 2.22 -4.15 19.05
CA LEU A 247 3.50 -4.27 18.33
C LEU A 247 3.29 -4.53 16.84
N ALA A 248 2.33 -5.37 16.46
CA ALA A 248 1.99 -5.60 15.07
C ALA A 248 1.49 -4.32 14.40
N GLU A 249 0.60 -3.56 15.05
CA GLU A 249 0.15 -2.27 14.52
C GLU A 249 1.33 -1.28 14.35
N GLU A 250 2.38 -1.36 15.17
CA GLU A 250 3.57 -0.50 15.10
C GLU A 250 4.65 -0.93 14.09
N THR A 251 4.73 -2.22 13.73
CA THR A 251 5.92 -2.77 13.04
C THR A 251 5.63 -3.51 11.73
N THR A 252 4.36 -3.62 11.34
CA THR A 252 3.92 -4.39 10.15
C THR A 252 4.07 -3.65 8.81
N ALA A 253 5.06 -2.76 8.67
CA ALA A 253 5.38 -2.06 7.42
C ALA A 253 6.83 -2.31 7.01
N THR A 254 7.12 -2.89 5.84
CA THR A 254 8.51 -3.19 5.44
C THR A 254 9.30 -1.94 5.03
N PRO A 255 10.54 -1.76 5.54
CA PRO A 255 11.46 -0.73 5.08
C PRO A 255 12.16 -1.09 3.77
N ASN A 256 12.04 -2.33 3.31
CA ASN A 256 12.62 -2.74 2.04
C ASN A 256 11.77 -2.20 0.89
N ASP A 257 12.46 -1.75 -0.16
CA ASP A 257 11.82 -1.51 -1.45
C ASP A 257 11.35 -2.84 -2.06
N VAL A 258 10.28 -2.78 -2.87
CA VAL A 258 9.81 -3.93 -3.64
C VAL A 258 9.67 -3.58 -5.11
N LEU A 259 10.40 -4.29 -5.97
CA LEU A 259 10.26 -4.19 -7.43
C LEU A 259 9.36 -5.32 -7.94
N HIS A 260 8.26 -4.97 -8.58
CA HIS A 260 7.36 -5.92 -9.24
C HIS A 260 7.43 -5.79 -10.76
N THR A 261 7.68 -6.89 -11.47
CA THR A 261 7.72 -6.93 -12.93
C THR A 261 6.51 -7.69 -13.50
N SER A 262 5.85 -7.21 -14.54
CA SER A 262 4.68 -7.88 -15.11
C SER A 262 4.78 -7.89 -16.62
N HIS A 263 5.07 -9.05 -17.21
CA HIS A 263 5.12 -9.18 -18.66
C HIS A 263 3.72 -9.12 -19.29
N GLU A 264 2.67 -9.51 -18.55
CA GLU A 264 1.27 -9.42 -19.01
C GLU A 264 0.79 -7.96 -19.12
N GLN A 265 1.29 -7.07 -18.25
CA GLN A 265 0.97 -5.64 -18.30
C GLN A 265 2.04 -4.81 -19.00
N GLU A 266 3.19 -5.39 -19.35
CA GLU A 266 4.37 -4.68 -19.88
C GLU A 266 4.85 -3.55 -18.94
N LEU A 267 4.77 -3.77 -17.62
CA LEU A 267 5.14 -2.78 -16.61
C LEU A 267 6.11 -3.33 -15.56
N ALA A 268 6.95 -2.45 -15.04
CA ALA A 268 7.72 -2.65 -13.82
C ALA A 268 7.35 -1.54 -12.83
N MET A 269 7.00 -1.90 -11.59
CA MET A 269 6.66 -0.94 -10.55
C MET A 269 7.55 -1.14 -9.32
N LEU A 270 8.26 -0.09 -8.93
CA LEU A 270 9.00 -0.02 -7.69
C LEU A 270 8.14 0.64 -6.60
N ILE A 271 7.95 -0.07 -5.49
CA ILE A 271 7.20 0.37 -4.32
C ILE A 271 8.22 0.67 -3.23
N ARG A 272 8.26 1.92 -2.77
CA ARG A 272 9.22 2.32 -1.74
C ARG A 272 8.90 1.74 -0.36
N GLY A 273 9.95 1.38 0.36
CA GLY A 273 9.89 0.98 1.76
C GLY A 273 9.48 2.12 2.71
N THR A 274 8.94 1.77 3.87
CA THR A 274 8.78 2.69 5.01
C THR A 274 8.72 1.88 6.30
N GLU A 275 9.30 2.42 7.37
CA GLU A 275 9.20 1.88 8.72
C GLU A 275 7.83 2.16 9.36
N SER A 276 7.16 3.24 8.94
CA SER A 276 5.89 3.67 9.53
C SER A 276 4.74 2.88 8.93
N THR A 277 3.81 2.43 9.79
CA THR A 277 2.65 1.64 9.36
C THR A 277 1.42 2.51 9.10
N ALA A 278 0.50 2.05 8.24
CA ALA A 278 -0.80 2.71 8.08
C ALA A 278 -1.71 2.66 9.32
N HIS A 279 -1.41 1.77 10.27
CA HIS A 279 -2.20 1.53 11.47
C HIS A 279 -1.73 2.32 12.69
N HIS A 280 -0.45 2.72 12.71
CA HIS A 280 0.17 3.50 13.76
C HIS A 280 0.32 4.96 13.32
N ARG A 281 -0.77 5.73 13.47
CA ARG A 281 -0.79 7.16 13.12
C ARG A 281 -0.51 7.99 14.35
N GLN A 282 0.68 8.57 14.39
CA GLN A 282 1.09 9.49 15.41
C GLN A 282 0.98 10.94 14.92
N GLN A 283 0.99 11.87 15.87
CA GLN A 283 1.14 13.29 15.58
C GLN A 283 2.58 13.56 15.15
N GLY A 284 2.79 14.48 14.21
CA GLY A 284 4.12 14.89 13.77
C GLY A 284 4.44 14.46 12.33
N GLU A 285 5.73 14.52 12.01
CA GLU A 285 6.27 14.25 10.68
C GLU A 285 6.27 12.75 10.34
N GLU A 286 6.24 11.87 11.34
CA GLU A 286 6.27 10.43 11.13
C GLU A 286 4.89 9.90 10.70
N PHE A 287 4.72 9.64 9.41
CA PHE A 287 3.55 8.93 8.89
C PHE A 287 3.86 8.09 7.64
N SER A 288 3.06 7.03 7.45
CA SER A 288 3.31 6.01 6.43
C SER A 288 3.04 6.50 5.01
N HIS A 289 4.04 7.00 4.30
CA HIS A 289 3.93 7.31 2.87
C HIS A 289 4.94 6.51 2.03
N ARG A 290 4.51 6.07 0.85
CA ARG A 290 5.34 5.28 -0.09
C ARG A 290 5.19 5.83 -1.50
N GLN A 291 6.30 6.05 -2.19
CA GLN A 291 6.26 6.32 -3.63
C GLN A 291 5.97 5.04 -4.41
N LEU A 292 5.14 5.15 -5.44
CA LEU A 292 4.91 4.14 -6.46
C LEU A 292 5.54 4.65 -7.76
N ILE A 293 6.55 3.96 -8.25
CA ILE A 293 7.32 4.36 -9.44
C ILE A 293 7.05 3.32 -10.54
N THR A 294 6.35 3.73 -11.60
CA THR A 294 5.97 2.85 -12.72
C THR A 294 6.82 3.14 -13.95
N GLN A 295 7.44 2.10 -14.49
CA GLN A 295 8.25 2.11 -15.72
C GLN A 295 7.76 1.03 -16.68
N VAL A 296 8.17 1.12 -17.95
CA VAL A 296 7.75 0.18 -19.00
C VAL A 296 8.66 -1.04 -18.98
N LEU A 297 8.11 -2.24 -19.05
CA LEU A 297 8.85 -3.49 -19.17
C LEU A 297 8.73 -4.02 -20.60
N THR A 298 9.82 -3.94 -21.35
CA THR A 298 9.92 -4.43 -22.74
C THR A 298 10.77 -5.70 -22.82
N ALA A 299 10.87 -6.30 -24.01
CA ALA A 299 11.79 -7.41 -24.26
C ALA A 299 13.27 -7.02 -24.04
N ASP A 300 13.62 -5.75 -24.27
CA ASP A 300 14.98 -5.22 -24.10
C ASP A 300 15.30 -4.86 -22.63
N GLY A 301 14.30 -4.89 -21.74
CA GLY A 301 14.44 -4.46 -20.35
C GLY A 301 13.48 -3.32 -19.97
N ILE A 302 13.78 -2.67 -18.84
CA ILE A 302 12.98 -1.61 -18.26
C ILE A 302 13.35 -0.27 -18.92
N LYS A 303 12.34 0.41 -19.47
CA LYS A 303 12.45 1.72 -20.13
C LYS A 303 11.65 2.78 -19.37
N PRO A 304 12.04 4.06 -19.43
CA PRO A 304 11.29 5.14 -18.79
C PRO A 304 9.85 5.23 -19.30
N ASN A 305 8.88 5.46 -18.42
CA ASN A 305 7.52 5.77 -18.81
C ASN A 305 7.48 7.10 -19.58
N ILE A 306 6.75 7.13 -20.70
CA ILE A 306 6.63 8.34 -21.53
C ILE A 306 5.85 9.47 -20.83
N HIS A 307 5.07 9.14 -19.81
CA HIS A 307 4.35 10.08 -18.95
C HIS A 307 4.73 9.87 -17.48
N PRO A 308 5.95 10.29 -17.08
CA PRO A 308 6.41 10.11 -15.70
C PRO A 308 5.67 11.07 -14.76
N ARG A 309 5.34 10.58 -13.57
CA ARG A 309 4.63 11.33 -12.51
C ARG A 309 5.10 10.93 -11.12
N ILE A 310 4.83 11.78 -10.13
CA ILE A 310 5.09 11.48 -8.72
C ILE A 310 3.82 10.91 -8.10
N GLN A 311 3.76 9.59 -7.94
CA GLN A 311 2.61 8.92 -7.31
C GLN A 311 2.98 8.45 -5.90
N ILE A 312 2.19 8.85 -4.92
CA ILE A 312 2.43 8.58 -3.50
C ILE A 312 1.19 7.93 -2.92
N ARG A 313 1.37 6.85 -2.17
CA ARG A 313 0.32 6.23 -1.36
C ARG A 313 0.52 6.60 0.10
N THR A 314 -0.56 6.98 0.77
CA THR A 314 -0.59 7.27 2.22
C THR A 314 -1.87 6.69 2.85
N PRO A 315 -1.91 6.36 4.16
CA PRO A 315 -3.18 6.34 4.88
C PRO A 315 -3.72 7.77 5.02
N SER A 316 -4.91 7.92 5.63
CA SER A 316 -5.38 9.23 6.08
C SER A 316 -4.30 9.91 6.94
N PRO A 317 -3.94 11.19 6.68
CA PRO A 317 -2.94 11.91 7.48
C PRO A 317 -3.45 12.22 8.90
N VAL A 318 -4.75 12.11 9.15
CA VAL A 318 -5.38 12.41 10.44
C VAL A 318 -5.09 11.28 11.46
N VAL A 319 -4.62 11.67 12.65
CA VAL A 319 -4.47 10.74 13.79
C VAL A 319 -5.82 10.24 14.29
N LYS A 320 -5.85 9.11 15.00
CA LYS A 320 -7.13 8.45 15.34
C LYS A 320 -7.91 9.17 16.45
N THR A 321 -7.22 9.61 17.51
CA THR A 321 -7.82 10.15 18.73
C THR A 321 -6.78 10.95 19.52
N GLY A 322 -7.23 11.76 20.49
CA GLY A 322 -6.36 12.31 21.54
C GLY A 322 -5.87 13.74 21.29
N LEU A 323 -6.27 14.37 20.19
CA LEU A 323 -6.01 15.77 19.89
C LEU A 323 -7.27 16.63 20.02
N GLN A 324 -7.07 17.92 20.23
CA GLN A 324 -8.10 18.95 20.05
C GLN A 324 -8.23 19.33 18.58
N GLU A 325 -9.34 19.99 18.23
CA GLU A 325 -9.68 20.34 16.84
C GLU A 325 -8.55 21.05 16.08
N LYS A 326 -7.98 22.11 16.69
CA LYS A 326 -6.86 22.85 16.10
C LYS A 326 -5.62 21.98 15.89
N GLU A 327 -5.34 21.08 16.83
CA GLU A 327 -4.16 20.22 16.77
C GLU A 327 -4.26 19.18 15.65
N TYR A 328 -5.46 18.65 15.36
CA TYR A 328 -5.68 17.80 14.18
C TYR A 328 -5.40 18.55 12.87
N ILE A 329 -5.88 19.79 12.77
CA ILE A 329 -5.73 20.63 11.58
C ILE A 329 -4.24 20.97 11.36
N ASP A 330 -3.55 21.38 12.41
CA ASP A 330 -2.13 21.74 12.36
C ASP A 330 -1.25 20.50 12.05
N ASP A 331 -1.60 19.32 12.58
CA ASP A 331 -0.91 18.06 12.31
C ASP A 331 -1.04 17.60 10.84
N VAL A 332 -2.23 17.73 10.25
CA VAL A 332 -2.41 17.48 8.81
C VAL A 332 -1.54 18.42 7.98
N ALA A 333 -1.50 19.70 8.34
CA ALA A 333 -0.70 20.69 7.62
C ALA A 333 0.81 20.36 7.69
N LEU A 334 1.29 19.98 8.87
CA LEU A 334 2.67 19.52 9.06
C LEU A 334 2.99 18.32 8.17
N LYS A 335 2.11 17.32 8.12
CA LYS A 335 2.31 16.12 7.29
C LYS A 335 2.34 16.42 5.79
N PHE A 336 1.52 17.35 5.31
CA PHE A 336 1.61 17.82 3.92
C PHE A 336 2.92 18.57 3.63
N ASN A 337 3.46 19.30 4.60
CA ASN A 337 4.77 19.91 4.49
C ASN A 337 5.91 18.88 4.49
N THR A 338 5.81 17.82 5.28
CA THR A 338 6.74 16.68 5.25
C THR A 338 6.75 16.04 3.86
N ILE A 339 5.59 15.75 3.25
CA ILE A 339 5.52 15.22 1.87
C ILE A 339 6.18 16.16 0.87
N THR A 340 5.93 17.46 0.99
CA THR A 340 6.54 18.44 0.09
C THR A 340 8.07 18.43 0.17
N THR A 341 8.60 18.24 1.36
CA THR A 341 10.04 18.17 1.64
C THR A 341 10.64 16.84 1.20
N ASP A 342 10.09 15.72 1.67
CA ASP A 342 10.54 14.36 1.38
C ASP A 342 10.49 14.04 -0.11
N TYR A 343 9.55 14.67 -0.83
CA TYR A 343 9.38 14.48 -2.26
C TYR A 343 9.98 15.60 -3.12
N SER A 344 10.65 16.58 -2.49
CA SER A 344 11.27 17.73 -3.16
C SER A 344 10.34 18.35 -4.20
N LEU A 345 9.06 18.53 -3.81
CA LEU A 345 8.01 18.94 -4.74
C LEU A 345 8.20 20.39 -5.20
N LYS A 346 8.89 21.22 -4.41
CA LYS A 346 9.26 22.59 -4.79
C LYS A 346 10.14 22.61 -6.04
N GLU A 347 11.04 21.64 -6.16
CA GLU A 347 11.97 21.51 -7.27
C GLU A 347 11.37 20.70 -8.43
N ASN A 348 10.61 19.65 -8.10
CA ASN A 348 10.18 18.65 -9.08
C ASN A 348 8.86 19.01 -9.79
N LEU A 349 8.01 19.86 -9.21
CA LEU A 349 6.74 20.23 -9.84
C LEU A 349 6.88 21.39 -10.83
N SER A 350 6.16 21.26 -11.94
CA SER A 350 5.89 22.31 -12.92
C SER A 350 4.96 23.38 -12.33
N GLY A 351 5.06 24.61 -12.85
CA GLY A 351 4.32 25.79 -12.36
C GLY A 351 5.21 26.87 -11.74
N GLY A 352 4.65 28.05 -11.48
CA GLY A 352 5.38 29.22 -10.97
C GLY A 352 5.18 30.49 -11.82
N GLN A 353 5.73 31.62 -11.33
CA GLN A 353 5.37 33.00 -11.73
C GLN A 353 5.35 33.35 -13.23
N ALA A 354 5.93 32.53 -14.11
CA ALA A 354 5.92 32.79 -15.55
C ALA A 354 4.66 32.28 -16.28
N GLY A 355 3.86 31.37 -15.70
CA GLY A 355 2.73 30.72 -16.39
C GLY A 355 1.40 30.72 -15.64
N GLY A 356 1.33 31.30 -14.44
CA GLY A 356 0.10 31.49 -13.66
C GLY A 356 -0.63 30.23 -13.15
N LYS A 357 -0.23 29.02 -13.55
CA LYS A 357 -0.55 27.76 -12.85
C LYS A 357 0.23 27.68 -11.53
N PRO A 358 -0.43 27.53 -10.37
CA PRO A 358 0.28 27.32 -9.11
C PRO A 358 0.98 25.95 -9.12
N LYS A 359 2.14 25.83 -8.47
CA LYS A 359 2.71 24.51 -8.17
C LYS A 359 1.79 23.83 -7.17
N ALA A 360 1.32 22.62 -7.46
CA ALA A 360 0.49 21.88 -6.52
C ALA A 360 0.63 20.36 -6.69
N PHE A 361 0.39 19.64 -5.61
CA PHE A 361 0.08 18.21 -5.65
C PHE A 361 -1.38 18.00 -5.25
N ILE A 362 -1.97 16.90 -5.72
CA ILE A 362 -3.38 16.58 -5.45
C ILE A 362 -3.47 15.50 -4.38
N TYR A 363 -4.13 15.81 -3.26
CA TYR A 363 -4.52 14.80 -2.28
C TYR A 363 -5.85 14.18 -2.68
N ASN A 364 -5.77 13.00 -3.29
CA ASN A 364 -6.90 12.18 -3.69
C ASN A 364 -7.45 11.43 -2.48
N SER A 365 -8.40 12.06 -1.77
CA SER A 365 -9.08 11.51 -0.62
C SER A 365 -10.20 10.57 -1.07
N LEU A 366 -10.00 9.26 -0.86
CA LEU A 366 -10.96 8.22 -1.25
C LEU A 366 -12.00 7.93 -0.16
N THR A 367 -12.18 8.87 0.79
CA THR A 367 -12.96 8.71 2.01
C THR A 367 -14.37 9.27 1.83
N ALA A 368 -15.37 8.65 2.47
CA ALA A 368 -16.74 9.14 2.45
C ALA A 368 -16.89 10.39 3.34
N ILE A 369 -17.77 11.30 2.93
CA ILE A 369 -18.28 12.42 3.76
C ILE A 369 -19.68 12.07 4.25
N ASN A 370 -20.02 12.46 5.48
CA ASN A 370 -21.31 12.24 6.13
C ASN A 370 -21.79 10.76 6.12
N ASP A 371 -20.87 9.79 6.32
CA ASP A 371 -21.26 8.37 6.49
C ASP A 371 -21.81 8.12 7.90
N SER A 372 -23.02 8.61 8.19
CA SER A 372 -23.64 8.60 9.54
C SER A 372 -23.57 7.25 10.26
N LEU A 373 -23.81 6.14 9.54
CA LEU A 373 -23.71 4.78 10.09
C LEU A 373 -22.26 4.38 10.38
N GLY A 374 -21.33 4.77 9.52
CA GLY A 374 -19.91 4.56 9.74
C GLY A 374 -19.39 5.37 10.92
N ASP A 375 -19.71 6.66 10.96
CA ASP A 375 -19.17 7.59 11.96
C ASP A 375 -19.63 7.28 13.38
N THR A 376 -20.90 6.88 13.55
CA THR A 376 -21.44 6.40 14.83
C THR A 376 -20.71 5.15 15.33
N GLY A 377 -20.11 4.35 14.43
CA GLY A 377 -19.31 3.16 14.75
C GLY A 377 -17.82 3.44 15.01
N GLY A 378 -17.43 4.70 15.23
CA GLY A 378 -16.02 5.11 15.39
C GLY A 378 -15.24 5.15 14.07
N ASN A 379 -15.94 5.19 12.92
CA ASN A 379 -15.28 5.26 11.63
C ASN A 379 -14.69 6.67 11.34
N LEU A 380 -15.24 7.73 11.97
CA LEU A 380 -14.79 9.13 11.97
C LEU A 380 -14.28 9.65 10.61
N GLN A 381 -14.94 9.24 9.53
CA GLN A 381 -14.57 9.58 8.16
C GLN A 381 -14.92 11.03 7.85
N THR A 382 -16.09 11.49 8.28
CA THR A 382 -16.52 12.89 8.16
C THR A 382 -15.59 13.83 8.90
N GLN A 383 -15.24 13.49 10.15
CA GLN A 383 -14.26 14.26 10.92
C GLN A 383 -12.89 14.27 10.24
N SER A 384 -12.44 13.13 9.70
CA SER A 384 -11.17 13.09 8.97
C SER A 384 -11.20 14.00 7.74
N ALA A 385 -12.30 14.00 6.96
CA ALA A 385 -12.45 14.88 5.80
C ALA A 385 -12.44 16.37 6.20
N HIS A 386 -13.11 16.72 7.30
CA HIS A 386 -13.08 18.06 7.89
C HIS A 386 -11.64 18.52 8.20
N HIS A 387 -10.88 17.69 8.94
CA HIS A 387 -9.50 17.99 9.32
C HIS A 387 -8.57 18.05 8.11
N ILE A 388 -8.79 17.20 7.10
CA ILE A 388 -8.01 17.20 5.86
C ILE A 388 -8.20 18.51 5.08
N LEU A 389 -9.44 18.95 4.88
CA LEU A 389 -9.74 20.16 4.11
C LEU A 389 -9.20 21.41 4.83
N LYS A 390 -9.49 21.55 6.12
CA LYS A 390 -8.95 22.65 6.94
C LYS A 390 -7.43 22.60 7.08
N GLY A 391 -6.85 21.40 7.19
CA GLY A 391 -5.41 21.18 7.21
C GLY A 391 -4.75 21.61 5.90
N ALA A 392 -5.38 21.32 4.75
CA ALA A 392 -4.92 21.78 3.44
C ALA A 392 -4.95 23.31 3.32
N HIS A 393 -6.01 23.99 3.80
CA HIS A 393 -6.00 25.47 3.85
C HIS A 393 -4.90 26.03 4.74
N THR A 394 -4.66 25.39 5.89
CA THR A 394 -3.61 25.78 6.83
C THR A 394 -2.22 25.63 6.22
N TYR A 395 -1.96 24.49 5.61
CA TYR A 395 -0.76 24.24 4.83
C TYR A 395 -0.58 25.25 3.70
N ASN A 396 -1.61 25.47 2.86
CA ASN A 396 -1.52 26.38 1.71
C ASN A 396 -1.27 27.84 2.13
N ALA A 397 -1.88 28.29 3.24
CA ALA A 397 -1.63 29.62 3.79
C ALA A 397 -0.18 29.77 4.28
N GLN A 398 0.38 28.75 4.96
CA GLN A 398 1.80 28.74 5.37
C GLN A 398 2.74 28.78 4.16
N GLN A 399 2.40 28.08 3.07
CA GLN A 399 3.20 28.11 1.85
C GLN A 399 3.27 29.52 1.24
N LEU A 400 2.20 30.31 1.31
CA LEU A 400 2.19 31.70 0.84
C LEU A 400 3.08 32.62 1.68
N THR A 401 3.14 32.42 2.99
CA THR A 401 3.88 33.32 3.90
C THR A 401 5.36 32.99 3.98
N GLU A 402 5.73 31.71 3.90
CA GLU A 402 7.07 31.24 4.25
C GLU A 402 7.95 30.92 3.05
N ASN A 403 7.38 30.83 1.83
CA ASN A 403 8.09 30.29 0.68
C ASN A 403 8.03 31.21 -0.55
N ASN A 404 9.20 31.46 -1.13
CA ASN A 404 9.31 32.17 -2.41
C ASN A 404 8.79 31.36 -3.62
N LYS A 405 8.52 30.07 -3.43
CA LYS A 405 7.97 29.13 -4.42
C LYS A 405 6.92 28.25 -3.72
N PRO A 406 5.70 28.76 -3.47
CA PRO A 406 4.67 28.01 -2.77
C PRO A 406 4.27 26.76 -3.55
N VAL A 407 4.07 25.64 -2.84
CA VAL A 407 3.52 24.39 -3.39
C VAL A 407 2.22 24.08 -2.67
N PHE A 408 1.09 24.19 -3.36
CA PHE A 408 -0.21 23.93 -2.77
C PHE A 408 -0.57 22.45 -2.71
N CYS A 409 -1.48 22.13 -1.80
CA CYS A 409 -2.21 20.88 -1.72
C CYS A 409 -3.67 21.17 -2.09
N PHE A 410 -4.16 20.62 -3.21
CA PHE A 410 -5.59 20.62 -3.52
C PHE A 410 -6.19 19.26 -3.15
N VAL A 411 -7.37 19.27 -2.56
CA VAL A 411 -8.02 18.05 -2.04
C VAL A 411 -9.13 17.61 -2.98
N GLN A 412 -8.98 16.43 -3.56
CA GLN A 412 -10.01 15.77 -4.35
C GLN A 412 -10.71 14.71 -3.49
N ASN A 413 -11.85 15.07 -2.89
CA ASN A 413 -12.56 14.23 -1.94
C ASN A 413 -13.73 13.47 -2.59
N ILE A 414 -13.40 12.49 -3.43
CA ILE A 414 -14.39 11.63 -4.09
C ILE A 414 -14.37 10.23 -3.48
N SER A 415 -15.47 9.85 -2.83
CA SER A 415 -15.65 8.55 -2.19
C SER A 415 -15.81 7.41 -3.20
N VAL A 416 -14.94 6.40 -3.14
CA VAL A 416 -14.93 5.30 -4.13
C VAL A 416 -15.67 4.04 -3.68
N ASN A 417 -16.12 3.99 -2.42
CA ASN A 417 -16.86 2.84 -1.88
C ASN A 417 -18.38 2.96 -2.09
N GLY A 418 -18.86 4.11 -2.57
CA GLY A 418 -20.28 4.39 -2.78
C GLY A 418 -21.08 4.55 -1.50
N PHE A 419 -20.44 5.01 -0.43
CA PHE A 419 -21.08 5.43 0.82
C PHE A 419 -20.80 6.91 1.08
N GLY A 420 -21.62 7.49 1.94
CA GLY A 420 -21.61 8.92 2.26
C GLY A 420 -22.37 9.76 1.25
N ASP A 421 -22.35 11.07 1.48
CA ASP A 421 -23.04 12.03 0.63
C ASP A 421 -22.39 12.14 -0.75
N HIS A 422 -23.23 12.53 -1.71
CA HIS A 422 -22.81 12.95 -3.03
C HIS A 422 -22.18 14.35 -2.95
N LEU A 423 -21.19 14.63 -3.79
CA LEU A 423 -20.72 16.01 -3.99
C LEU A 423 -21.85 16.84 -4.63
N GLY A 424 -21.82 18.15 -4.43
CA GLY A 424 -22.82 19.07 -4.96
C GLY A 424 -22.82 20.43 -4.25
N TYR A 425 -23.29 21.44 -4.97
CA TYR A 425 -23.55 22.78 -4.44
C TYR A 425 -25.00 22.91 -3.97
N ASN A 426 -25.26 23.83 -3.02
CA ASN A 426 -26.58 24.06 -2.42
C ASN A 426 -27.13 22.83 -1.69
N SER A 427 -26.25 21.98 -1.14
CA SER A 427 -26.64 20.82 -0.35
C SER A 427 -27.18 21.20 1.02
N GLY A 428 -26.86 22.42 1.49
CA GLY A 428 -27.10 22.86 2.86
C GLY A 428 -26.09 22.33 3.87
N ASP A 429 -25.10 21.54 3.41
CA ASP A 429 -24.01 21.01 4.22
C ASP A 429 -22.67 21.62 3.79
N ALA A 430 -22.05 22.38 4.70
CA ALA A 430 -20.84 23.14 4.39
C ALA A 430 -19.63 22.24 4.06
N LEU A 431 -19.54 21.04 4.66
CA LEU A 431 -18.47 20.09 4.33
C LEU A 431 -18.62 19.53 2.91
N THR A 432 -19.85 19.24 2.48
CA THR A 432 -20.15 18.79 1.12
C THR A 432 -19.83 19.88 0.11
N GLU A 433 -20.24 21.13 0.36
CA GLU A 433 -19.93 22.26 -0.53
C GLU A 433 -18.42 22.52 -0.61
N GLU A 434 -17.71 22.45 0.52
CA GLU A 434 -16.25 22.57 0.56
C GLU A 434 -15.56 21.43 -0.20
N SER A 435 -15.98 20.20 0.01
CA SER A 435 -15.44 19.04 -0.70
C SER A 435 -15.66 19.15 -2.20
N THR A 436 -16.78 19.75 -2.61
CA THR A 436 -17.15 19.96 -4.01
C THR A 436 -16.23 20.98 -4.67
N ILE A 437 -16.10 22.19 -4.11
CA ILE A 437 -15.26 23.24 -4.69
C ILE A 437 -13.78 22.84 -4.71
N MET A 438 -13.28 22.21 -3.63
CA MET A 438 -11.88 21.78 -3.57
C MET A 438 -11.58 20.67 -4.57
N THR A 439 -12.53 19.76 -4.80
CA THR A 439 -12.43 18.74 -5.86
C THR A 439 -12.40 19.37 -7.24
N GLU A 440 -13.28 20.33 -7.51
CA GLU A 440 -13.29 21.01 -8.81
C GLU A 440 -12.00 21.80 -9.03
N MET A 441 -11.50 22.52 -8.01
CA MET A 441 -10.20 23.21 -8.07
C MET A 441 -9.03 22.26 -8.35
N ALA A 442 -9.00 21.10 -7.68
CA ALA A 442 -7.97 20.08 -7.91
C ALA A 442 -7.95 19.65 -9.38
N ILE A 443 -9.12 19.42 -9.97
CA ILE A 443 -9.18 18.96 -11.36
C ILE A 443 -8.96 20.11 -12.36
N LEU A 444 -9.39 21.33 -12.04
CA LEU A 444 -9.01 22.52 -12.85
C LEU A 444 -7.50 22.70 -12.91
N HIS A 445 -6.79 22.46 -11.80
CA HIS A 445 -5.33 22.47 -11.78
C HIS A 445 -4.74 21.41 -12.72
N THR A 446 -5.26 20.19 -12.64
CA THR A 446 -4.87 19.07 -13.49
C THR A 446 -5.10 19.35 -14.99
N LEU A 447 -6.18 20.03 -15.34
CA LEU A 447 -6.57 20.33 -16.73
C LEU A 447 -5.98 21.63 -17.28
N TYR A 448 -5.28 22.43 -16.46
CA TYR A 448 -4.87 23.79 -16.80
C TYR A 448 -4.16 23.93 -18.16
N ASP A 449 -3.17 23.06 -18.43
CA ASP A 449 -2.34 23.14 -19.64
C ASP A 449 -3.04 22.59 -20.89
N THR A 450 -4.26 22.05 -20.74
CA THR A 450 -5.01 21.36 -21.81
C THR A 450 -6.13 22.21 -22.40
N VAL A 451 -6.41 23.36 -21.79
CA VAL A 451 -7.48 24.27 -22.17
C VAL A 451 -6.93 25.51 -22.87
N SER A 452 -7.76 26.21 -23.65
CA SER A 452 -7.37 27.47 -24.29
C SER A 452 -6.89 28.53 -23.31
N VAL A 453 -6.09 29.48 -23.81
CA VAL A 453 -5.57 30.62 -23.04
C VAL A 453 -6.69 31.40 -22.32
N GLU A 454 -7.86 31.57 -22.95
CA GLU A 454 -9.01 32.24 -22.33
C GLU A 454 -9.53 31.45 -21.11
N GLN A 455 -9.64 30.15 -21.23
CA GLN A 455 -10.04 29.27 -20.12
C GLN A 455 -8.95 29.24 -19.03
N GLN A 456 -7.67 29.30 -19.41
CA GLN A 456 -6.57 29.44 -18.45
C GLN A 456 -6.62 30.76 -17.65
N GLU A 457 -7.10 31.86 -18.25
CA GLU A 457 -7.34 33.12 -17.52
C GLU A 457 -8.48 32.96 -16.50
N LYS A 458 -9.58 32.31 -16.87
CA LYS A 458 -10.68 31.99 -15.93
C LYS A 458 -10.20 31.11 -14.76
N ILE A 459 -9.46 30.05 -15.06
CA ILE A 459 -8.89 29.18 -14.03
C ILE A 459 -7.92 29.95 -13.11
N ARG A 460 -7.13 30.89 -13.67
CA ARG A 460 -6.27 31.77 -12.87
C ARG A 460 -7.05 32.69 -11.95
N SER A 461 -8.16 33.25 -12.40
CA SER A 461 -9.05 34.07 -11.56
C SER A 461 -9.57 33.26 -10.37
N ILE A 462 -10.02 32.02 -10.60
CA ILE A 462 -10.43 31.09 -9.54
C ILE A 462 -9.31 30.85 -8.51
N PHE A 463 -8.07 30.60 -8.95
CA PHE A 463 -6.94 30.45 -8.03
C PHE A 463 -6.56 31.75 -7.32
N SER A 464 -6.76 32.91 -7.96
CA SER A 464 -6.56 34.21 -7.32
C SER A 464 -7.56 34.44 -6.18
N LEU A 465 -8.82 34.07 -6.36
CA LEU A 465 -9.84 34.13 -5.31
C LEU A 465 -9.46 33.23 -4.12
N TYR A 466 -8.93 32.04 -4.39
CA TYR A 466 -8.43 31.16 -3.34
C TYR A 466 -7.24 31.77 -2.59
N ASN A 467 -6.28 32.37 -3.30
CA ASN A 467 -5.16 33.07 -2.66
C ASN A 467 -5.63 34.23 -1.78
N GLU A 468 -6.61 35.01 -2.25
CA GLU A 468 -7.21 36.09 -1.46
C GLU A 468 -7.90 35.54 -0.19
N PHE A 469 -8.62 34.43 -0.31
CA PHE A 469 -9.17 33.73 0.84
C PHE A 469 -8.07 33.30 1.81
N LEU A 470 -7.00 32.64 1.35
CA LEU A 470 -5.92 32.17 2.21
C LEU A 470 -5.21 33.30 2.97
N ASN A 471 -5.09 34.49 2.38
CA ASN A 471 -4.47 35.65 3.02
C ASN A 471 -5.37 36.32 4.07
N ASN A 472 -6.69 36.16 3.97
CA ASN A 472 -7.67 36.85 4.82
C ASN A 472 -8.51 35.89 5.68
N ARG A 473 -8.27 34.58 5.60
CA ARG A 473 -9.12 33.55 6.21
C ARG A 473 -9.15 33.68 7.73
N LYS A 474 -10.33 33.39 8.29
CA LYS A 474 -10.46 33.00 9.69
C LYS A 474 -10.14 31.52 9.80
N GLN A 475 -9.55 31.12 10.93
CA GLN A 475 -8.98 29.78 11.08
C GLN A 475 -10.01 28.64 10.87
N ASP A 476 -11.28 28.88 11.20
CA ASP A 476 -12.38 27.90 11.12
C ASP A 476 -13.28 28.00 9.89
N GLU A 477 -13.02 28.95 9.00
CA GLU A 477 -13.87 29.21 7.84
C GLU A 477 -13.50 28.32 6.65
N TYR A 478 -14.52 27.79 5.98
CA TYR A 478 -14.37 27.07 4.72
C TYR A 478 -14.34 28.02 3.52
N PHE A 479 -13.58 27.67 2.47
CA PHE A 479 -13.48 28.49 1.28
C PHE A 479 -14.85 28.67 0.62
N SER A 480 -15.60 27.58 0.43
CA SER A 480 -16.96 27.54 -0.12
C SER A 480 -17.93 28.55 0.53
N SER A 481 -17.76 28.82 1.81
CA SER A 481 -18.63 29.73 2.59
C SER A 481 -18.23 31.21 2.47
N SER A 482 -16.98 31.49 2.10
CA SER A 482 -16.44 32.85 1.96
C SER A 482 -16.98 33.58 0.72
N PRO A 483 -16.93 34.93 0.67
CA PRO A 483 -17.25 35.68 -0.54
C PRO A 483 -16.42 35.26 -1.75
N GLN A 484 -15.13 35.00 -1.56
CA GLN A 484 -14.21 34.56 -2.60
C GLN A 484 -14.57 33.17 -3.13
N GLY A 485 -14.93 32.24 -2.25
CA GLY A 485 -15.38 30.91 -2.67
C GLY A 485 -16.68 30.94 -3.44
N LYS A 486 -17.64 31.77 -3.04
CA LYS A 486 -18.88 31.98 -3.82
C LYS A 486 -18.60 32.53 -5.23
N GLY A 487 -17.64 33.45 -5.34
CA GLY A 487 -17.14 33.93 -6.65
C GLY A 487 -16.51 32.81 -7.47
N ALA A 488 -15.65 32.00 -6.85
CA ALA A 488 -14.99 30.88 -7.51
C ALA A 488 -16.01 29.83 -8.00
N ILE A 489 -17.02 29.49 -7.19
CA ILE A 489 -18.11 28.58 -7.60
C ILE A 489 -18.82 29.11 -8.85
N ALA A 490 -19.16 30.41 -8.89
CA ALA A 490 -19.80 31.00 -10.06
C ALA A 490 -18.92 30.89 -11.32
N GLU A 491 -17.63 31.22 -11.22
CA GLU A 491 -16.69 31.10 -12.35
C GLU A 491 -16.50 29.64 -12.81
N ILE A 492 -16.44 28.69 -11.88
CA ILE A 492 -16.36 27.26 -12.21
C ILE A 492 -17.62 26.80 -12.94
N GLN A 493 -18.80 27.22 -12.51
CA GLN A 493 -20.07 26.89 -13.18
C GLN A 493 -20.13 27.46 -14.59
N ASP A 494 -19.68 28.71 -14.78
CA ASP A 494 -19.57 29.32 -16.11
C ASP A 494 -18.61 28.54 -17.03
N LEU A 495 -17.45 28.14 -16.50
CA LEU A 495 -16.46 27.35 -17.25
C LEU A 495 -17.01 25.97 -17.63
N LYS A 496 -17.71 25.29 -16.72
CA LYS A 496 -18.36 24.01 -17.00
C LYS A 496 -19.45 24.13 -18.06
N ASN A 497 -20.24 25.20 -18.02
CA ASN A 497 -21.24 25.48 -19.05
C ASN A 497 -20.60 25.73 -20.42
N LEU A 498 -19.46 26.44 -20.47
CA LEU A 498 -18.69 26.58 -21.70
C LEU A 498 -18.23 25.21 -22.23
N TRP A 499 -17.69 24.35 -21.36
CA TRP A 499 -17.24 23.00 -21.75
C TRP A 499 -18.37 22.10 -22.27
N LYS A 500 -19.61 22.27 -21.81
CA LYS A 500 -20.78 21.53 -22.33
C LYS A 500 -21.11 21.86 -23.80
N THR A 501 -20.68 23.02 -24.31
CA THR A 501 -21.09 23.52 -25.65
C THR A 501 -20.16 23.14 -26.81
N GLY A 502 -18.98 22.53 -26.54
CA GLY A 502 -17.95 22.25 -27.57
C GLY A 502 -17.32 23.55 -28.12
N LEU A 503 -16.15 23.63 -28.78
CA LEU A 503 -15.24 22.71 -29.45
C LEU A 503 -13.85 23.37 -29.40
N GLU A 504 -12.89 22.74 -28.74
CA GLU A 504 -11.47 23.02 -29.02
C GLU A 504 -10.89 21.82 -29.75
N LYS A 505 -9.93 22.06 -30.65
CA LYS A 505 -9.20 20.97 -31.29
C LYS A 505 -8.40 20.25 -30.21
N ILE A 506 -8.76 19.00 -29.96
CA ILE A 506 -8.10 18.17 -28.95
C ILE A 506 -6.82 17.59 -29.56
N ASP A 507 -5.75 17.56 -28.78
CA ASP A 507 -4.57 16.76 -29.11
C ASP A 507 -4.94 15.27 -29.12
N ASN A 508 -4.55 14.55 -30.16
CA ASN A 508 -4.90 13.13 -30.35
C ASN A 508 -4.03 12.19 -29.52
N THR A 509 -3.17 12.69 -28.63
CA THR A 509 -2.44 11.85 -27.68
C THR A 509 -3.39 11.21 -26.66
N PHE A 510 -3.08 9.99 -26.22
CA PHE A 510 -3.92 9.25 -25.28
C PHE A 510 -4.09 9.98 -23.94
N VAL A 511 -3.04 10.67 -23.47
CA VAL A 511 -3.08 11.48 -22.25
C VAL A 511 -4.03 12.68 -22.43
N ALA A 512 -3.94 13.41 -23.54
CA ALA A 512 -4.85 14.53 -23.81
C ALA A 512 -6.31 14.08 -23.96
N GLN A 513 -6.57 12.92 -24.56
CA GLN A 513 -7.90 12.34 -24.63
C GLN A 513 -8.44 11.93 -23.25
N ALA A 514 -7.58 11.40 -22.37
CA ALA A 514 -7.95 11.10 -20.98
C ALA A 514 -8.26 12.37 -20.17
N GLN A 515 -7.44 13.42 -20.33
CA GLN A 515 -7.69 14.74 -19.74
C GLN A 515 -9.01 15.33 -20.25
N ASN A 516 -9.31 15.24 -21.54
CA ASN A 516 -10.57 15.74 -22.07
C ASN A 516 -11.78 14.92 -21.60
N SER A 517 -11.61 13.62 -21.41
CA SER A 517 -12.63 12.75 -20.80
C SER A 517 -12.93 13.19 -19.36
N LEU A 518 -11.89 13.52 -18.59
CA LEU A 518 -12.02 14.09 -17.23
C LEU A 518 -12.73 15.46 -17.23
N LYS A 519 -12.41 16.31 -18.22
CA LYS A 519 -13.09 17.59 -18.45
C LYS A 519 -14.59 17.41 -18.67
N LEU A 520 -14.98 16.45 -19.51
CA LEU A 520 -16.39 16.15 -19.81
C LEU A 520 -17.14 15.54 -18.62
N LEU A 521 -16.47 14.71 -17.81
CA LEU A 521 -17.03 14.17 -16.56
C LEU A 521 -17.45 15.30 -15.62
N ILE A 522 -16.59 16.31 -15.43
CA ILE A 522 -16.86 17.42 -14.51
C ILE A 522 -17.83 18.40 -15.09
N ALA A 523 -17.68 18.74 -16.38
CA ALA A 523 -18.62 19.61 -17.07
C ALA A 523 -20.05 19.14 -16.83
N ASN A 524 -20.30 17.82 -16.86
CA ASN A 524 -21.62 17.21 -16.69
C ASN A 524 -21.91 16.69 -15.28
N ASP A 525 -21.17 17.14 -14.27
CA ASP A 525 -21.42 16.84 -12.85
C ASP A 525 -21.38 15.34 -12.50
N LEU A 526 -20.70 14.51 -13.29
CA LEU A 526 -20.62 13.08 -13.04
C LEU A 526 -19.78 12.75 -11.79
N HIS A 527 -18.92 13.65 -11.33
CA HIS A 527 -18.24 13.57 -10.04
C HIS A 527 -19.18 13.70 -8.84
N PHE A 528 -20.42 14.14 -9.04
CA PHE A 528 -21.44 14.12 -8.00
C PHE A 528 -21.98 12.69 -7.80
N ASN A 529 -21.78 11.77 -8.75
CA ASN A 529 -22.27 10.39 -8.66
C ASN A 529 -21.17 9.38 -8.27
N HIS A 530 -21.43 8.59 -7.23
CA HIS A 530 -20.57 7.50 -6.75
C HIS A 530 -20.29 6.42 -7.81
N ASP A 531 -21.16 6.24 -8.81
CA ASP A 531 -20.97 5.25 -9.87
C ASP A 531 -19.74 5.56 -10.76
N TYR A 532 -19.38 6.84 -10.88
CA TYR A 532 -18.23 7.29 -11.67
C TYR A 532 -16.99 7.60 -10.82
N ALA A 533 -17.08 7.51 -9.49
CA ALA A 533 -16.02 7.88 -8.56
C ALA A 533 -14.67 7.20 -8.87
N LYS A 534 -14.67 5.88 -9.11
CA LYS A 534 -13.45 5.14 -9.46
C LYS A 534 -12.88 5.54 -10.81
N LEU A 535 -13.74 5.80 -11.79
CA LEU A 535 -13.31 6.25 -13.12
C LEU A 535 -12.62 7.61 -13.02
N ILE A 536 -13.25 8.57 -12.36
CA ILE A 536 -12.72 9.93 -12.18
C ILE A 536 -11.41 9.90 -11.40
N GLN A 537 -11.36 9.21 -10.26
CA GLN A 537 -10.13 9.07 -9.46
C GLN A 537 -9.00 8.39 -10.27
N SER A 538 -9.31 7.38 -11.08
CA SER A 538 -8.29 6.70 -11.90
C SER A 538 -7.78 7.59 -13.03
N LEU A 539 -8.65 8.34 -13.71
CA LEU A 539 -8.25 9.28 -14.75
C LEU A 539 -7.44 10.44 -14.16
N SER A 540 -7.86 10.99 -13.02
CA SER A 540 -7.17 12.08 -12.33
C SER A 540 -5.75 11.67 -11.95
N VAL A 541 -5.59 10.58 -11.19
CA VAL A 541 -4.27 10.08 -10.77
C VAL A 541 -3.38 9.72 -11.97
N PHE A 542 -3.95 9.28 -13.08
CA PHE A 542 -3.20 8.95 -14.31
C PHE A 542 -2.59 10.19 -14.97
N VAL A 543 -3.30 11.32 -14.98
CA VAL A 543 -2.88 12.54 -15.70
C VAL A 543 -2.29 13.63 -14.79
N GLU A 544 -2.36 13.46 -13.47
CA GLU A 544 -1.75 14.33 -12.48
C GLU A 544 -0.21 14.23 -12.48
N GLU A 545 0.46 15.38 -12.36
CA GLU A 545 1.92 15.44 -12.22
C GLU A 545 2.41 14.89 -10.87
N ALA A 546 1.67 15.21 -9.79
CA ALA A 546 1.89 14.60 -8.48
C ALA A 546 0.57 14.31 -7.76
N SER A 547 0.42 13.06 -7.35
CA SER A 547 -0.78 12.53 -6.71
C SER A 547 -0.43 11.87 -5.38
N LEU A 548 -1.15 12.26 -4.34
CA LEU A 548 -1.11 11.65 -3.02
C LEU A 548 -2.45 10.94 -2.77
N VAL A 549 -2.46 9.61 -2.90
CA VAL A 549 -3.69 8.81 -2.79
C VAL A 549 -3.86 8.30 -1.37
N GLY A 550 -4.94 8.76 -0.71
CA GLY A 550 -5.20 8.52 0.71
C GLY A 550 -6.57 7.93 1.01
N CYS A 551 -6.65 7.00 1.97
CA CYS A 551 -7.92 6.61 2.57
C CYS A 551 -7.75 6.13 4.01
N LYS A 552 -8.84 5.98 4.77
CA LYS A 552 -8.76 5.58 6.19
C LYS A 552 -7.88 4.36 6.42
N SER A 553 -8.08 3.21 5.78
CA SER A 553 -7.20 2.03 5.93
C SER A 553 -6.08 1.96 4.89
N GLY A 554 -5.95 2.98 4.05
CA GLY A 554 -4.94 3.16 3.00
C GLY A 554 -5.00 2.17 1.84
N ASN A 555 -5.05 0.87 2.11
CA ASN A 555 -4.70 -0.19 1.15
C ASN A 555 -5.80 -0.53 0.16
N GLU A 556 -7.02 -0.83 0.62
CA GLU A 556 -8.07 -1.40 -0.24
C GLU A 556 -8.44 -0.47 -1.39
N ARG A 557 -8.73 0.80 -1.06
CA ARG A 557 -9.25 1.77 -2.03
C ARG A 557 -8.13 2.30 -2.94
N ALA A 558 -6.94 2.51 -2.39
CA ALA A 558 -5.79 2.93 -3.20
C ALA A 558 -5.38 1.83 -4.20
N GLN A 559 -5.42 0.56 -3.79
CA GLN A 559 -5.19 -0.57 -4.70
C GLN A 559 -6.17 -0.54 -5.88
N ALA A 560 -7.46 -0.31 -5.63
CA ALA A 560 -8.48 -0.27 -6.67
C ALA A 560 -8.21 0.82 -7.71
N ILE A 561 -7.79 2.01 -7.27
CA ILE A 561 -7.48 3.13 -8.17
C ILE A 561 -6.15 2.90 -8.87
N ASN A 562 -5.07 2.59 -8.14
CA ASN A 562 -3.74 2.42 -8.70
C ASN A 562 -3.65 1.22 -9.67
N GLY A 563 -4.46 0.19 -9.47
CA GLY A 563 -4.59 -0.93 -10.42
C GLY A 563 -5.20 -0.51 -11.76
N ARG A 564 -6.18 0.39 -11.76
CA ARG A 564 -6.77 0.97 -12.98
C ARG A 564 -5.83 1.98 -13.64
N VAL A 565 -5.11 2.78 -12.85
CA VAL A 565 -4.04 3.66 -13.34
C VAL A 565 -2.95 2.86 -14.05
N SER A 566 -2.53 1.72 -13.48
CA SER A 566 -1.53 0.85 -14.12
C SER A 566 -2.02 0.28 -15.45
N ILE A 567 -3.32 0.05 -15.60
CA ILE A 567 -3.90 -0.38 -16.89
C ILE A 567 -3.84 0.76 -17.91
N LEU A 568 -4.11 2.00 -17.51
CA LEU A 568 -3.96 3.17 -18.37
C LEU A 568 -2.49 3.39 -18.77
N ASP A 569 -1.54 3.22 -17.84
CA ASP A 569 -0.09 3.24 -18.14
C ASP A 569 0.29 2.18 -19.17
N ALA A 570 -0.23 0.95 -19.02
CA ALA A 570 0.03 -0.12 -19.97
C ALA A 570 -0.51 0.21 -21.37
N VAL A 571 -1.73 0.76 -21.47
CA VAL A 571 -2.32 1.18 -22.75
C VAL A 571 -1.53 2.32 -23.40
N LEU A 572 -1.05 3.27 -22.59
CA LEU A 572 -0.26 4.41 -23.05
C LEU A 572 1.08 3.98 -23.66
N ASN A 573 1.76 3.03 -23.01
CA ASN A 573 3.14 2.66 -23.34
C ASN A 573 3.25 1.42 -24.25
N ALA A 574 2.16 0.71 -24.52
CA ALA A 574 2.17 -0.50 -25.33
C ALA A 574 2.65 -0.22 -26.77
N GLU A 575 3.67 -0.95 -27.22
CA GLU A 575 4.06 -0.99 -28.63
C GLU A 575 2.95 -1.65 -29.48
N HIS A 576 2.28 -2.65 -28.91
CA HIS A 576 1.20 -3.39 -29.53
C HIS A 576 0.03 -3.59 -28.55
N LEU A 577 -1.11 -2.96 -28.85
CA LEU A 577 -2.30 -3.09 -28.01
C LEU A 577 -2.95 -4.46 -28.17
N THR A 578 -3.20 -5.11 -27.02
CA THR A 578 -4.14 -6.23 -26.92
C THR A 578 -5.55 -5.79 -27.29
N ASN A 579 -6.47 -6.73 -27.56
CA ASN A 579 -7.87 -6.39 -27.81
C ASN A 579 -8.50 -5.60 -26.65
N ASP A 580 -8.12 -5.94 -25.43
CA ASP A 580 -8.53 -5.24 -24.22
C ASP A 580 -7.98 -3.80 -24.19
N GLY A 581 -6.70 -3.62 -24.52
CA GLY A 581 -6.08 -2.29 -24.63
C GLY A 581 -6.68 -1.44 -25.74
N LYS A 582 -7.02 -2.05 -26.89
CA LYS A 582 -7.75 -1.37 -27.98
C LYS A 582 -9.12 -0.90 -27.53
N ALA A 583 -9.88 -1.75 -26.83
CA ALA A 583 -11.21 -1.39 -26.32
C ALA A 583 -11.15 -0.20 -25.34
N ILE A 584 -10.14 -0.16 -24.47
CA ILE A 584 -9.91 0.99 -23.58
C ILE A 584 -9.56 2.24 -24.40
N LYS A 585 -8.58 2.13 -25.32
CA LYS A 585 -8.15 3.26 -26.15
C LYS A 585 -9.31 3.86 -26.96
N GLU A 586 -10.09 3.01 -27.64
CA GLU A 586 -11.28 3.42 -28.39
C GLU A 586 -12.36 4.04 -27.49
N SER A 587 -12.51 3.55 -26.26
CA SER A 587 -13.48 4.11 -25.30
C SER A 587 -13.04 5.48 -24.80
N VAL A 588 -11.74 5.69 -24.53
CA VAL A 588 -11.18 7.01 -24.18
C VAL A 588 -11.30 7.97 -25.34
N GLU A 589 -10.96 7.55 -26.57
CA GLU A 589 -11.09 8.37 -27.77
C GLU A 589 -12.55 8.82 -27.98
N LYS A 590 -13.50 7.88 -27.97
CA LYS A 590 -14.94 8.19 -28.12
C LYS A 590 -15.46 9.10 -27.02
N PHE A 591 -15.03 8.89 -25.77
CA PHE A 591 -15.44 9.75 -24.67
C PHE A 591 -14.86 11.15 -24.85
N SER A 592 -13.59 11.26 -25.22
CA SER A 592 -12.93 12.55 -25.41
C SER A 592 -13.60 13.44 -26.46
N THR A 593 -14.42 12.92 -27.36
CA THR A 593 -15.14 13.72 -28.38
C THR A 593 -16.65 13.67 -28.23
N ALA A 594 -17.17 13.15 -27.12
CA ALA A 594 -18.60 12.95 -26.93
C ALA A 594 -19.34 14.28 -26.74
N ASP A 595 -20.56 14.35 -27.28
CA ASP A 595 -21.50 15.42 -26.96
C ASP A 595 -22.07 15.24 -25.54
N SER A 596 -22.58 16.34 -24.97
CA SER A 596 -23.18 16.35 -23.63
C SER A 596 -24.41 15.43 -23.48
N GLN A 597 -25.06 15.01 -24.57
CA GLN A 597 -26.26 14.16 -24.52
C GLN A 597 -25.93 12.68 -24.28
N ASN A 598 -24.74 12.24 -24.69
CA ASN A 598 -24.33 10.83 -24.63
C ASN A 598 -23.29 10.52 -23.54
N ILE A 599 -22.99 11.49 -22.67
CA ILE A 599 -21.89 11.42 -21.69
C ILE A 599 -21.98 10.21 -20.75
N ASN A 600 -23.16 9.89 -20.22
CA ASN A 600 -23.32 8.75 -19.32
C ASN A 600 -23.00 7.42 -20.02
N GLU A 601 -23.44 7.25 -21.27
CA GLU A 601 -23.20 6.02 -22.04
C GLU A 601 -21.70 5.81 -22.32
N VAL A 602 -21.00 6.87 -22.75
CA VAL A 602 -19.56 6.78 -23.02
C VAL A 602 -18.75 6.62 -21.74
N ALA A 603 -19.17 7.25 -20.64
CA ALA A 603 -18.56 7.06 -19.32
C ALA A 603 -18.73 5.62 -18.82
N ASP A 604 -19.94 5.06 -18.94
CA ASP A 604 -20.23 3.66 -18.58
C ASP A 604 -19.41 2.68 -19.42
N ARG A 605 -19.23 2.96 -20.72
CA ARG A 605 -18.41 2.14 -21.62
C ARG A 605 -16.94 2.14 -21.20
N LEU A 606 -16.34 3.31 -20.94
CA LEU A 606 -14.95 3.39 -20.49
C LEU A 606 -14.77 2.73 -19.13
N LYS A 607 -15.69 3.00 -18.19
CA LYS A 607 -15.71 2.36 -16.86
C LYS A 607 -15.73 0.84 -16.98
N LEU A 608 -16.67 0.29 -17.76
CA LEU A 608 -16.79 -1.15 -17.96
C LEU A 608 -15.55 -1.76 -18.62
N ALA A 609 -14.96 -1.08 -19.61
CA ALA A 609 -13.72 -1.53 -20.25
C ALA A 609 -12.58 -1.64 -19.23
N LEU A 610 -12.37 -0.60 -18.41
CA LEU A 610 -11.35 -0.61 -17.35
C LEU A 610 -11.62 -1.68 -16.30
N ASP A 611 -12.86 -1.80 -15.81
CA ASP A 611 -13.24 -2.78 -14.78
C ASP A 611 -13.09 -4.23 -15.29
N THR A 612 -13.38 -4.47 -16.57
CA THR A 612 -13.22 -5.79 -17.21
C THR A 612 -11.76 -6.21 -17.26
N VAL A 613 -10.87 -5.29 -17.69
CA VAL A 613 -9.43 -5.54 -17.74
C VAL A 613 -8.85 -5.67 -16.33
N TYR A 614 -9.29 -4.83 -15.39
CA TYR A 614 -8.91 -4.92 -13.99
C TYR A 614 -9.29 -6.27 -13.38
N ASN A 615 -10.49 -6.79 -13.63
CA ASN A 615 -10.90 -8.13 -13.21
C ASN A 615 -10.03 -9.24 -13.84
N LYS A 616 -9.54 -9.05 -15.07
CA LYS A 616 -8.79 -10.07 -15.81
C LYS A 616 -7.31 -10.13 -15.42
N ILE A 617 -6.66 -8.97 -15.28
CA ILE A 617 -5.20 -8.88 -15.11
C ILE A 617 -4.76 -7.96 -13.98
N GLY A 618 -5.64 -7.19 -13.33
CA GLY A 618 -5.25 -6.10 -12.42
C GLY A 618 -5.35 -6.40 -10.92
N LEU A 619 -6.13 -7.41 -10.50
CA LEU A 619 -6.52 -7.59 -9.09
C LEU A 619 -5.36 -7.95 -8.15
N GLN A 620 -4.31 -8.61 -8.65
CA GLN A 620 -3.24 -9.22 -7.86
C GLN A 620 -1.84 -8.84 -8.42
N THR A 621 -1.70 -7.60 -8.89
CA THR A 621 -0.48 -7.03 -9.50
C THR A 621 0.27 -6.12 -8.52
N ALA A 622 1.21 -5.30 -8.98
CA ALA A 622 2.01 -4.42 -8.13
C ALA A 622 1.19 -3.58 -7.13
N ALA A 623 0.06 -3.02 -7.56
CA ALA A 623 -0.79 -2.22 -6.67
C ALA A 623 -1.32 -3.01 -5.45
N SER A 624 -1.48 -4.33 -5.56
CA SER A 624 -1.92 -5.18 -4.43
C SER A 624 -0.80 -5.46 -3.42
N ILE A 625 0.47 -5.39 -3.85
CA ILE A 625 1.64 -5.62 -3.00
C ILE A 625 1.71 -4.58 -1.88
N VAL A 626 1.27 -3.34 -2.13
CA VAL A 626 1.23 -2.27 -1.12
C VAL A 626 0.53 -2.74 0.17
N SER A 627 -0.55 -3.51 0.04
CA SER A 627 -1.24 -4.10 1.19
C SER A 627 -0.39 -5.16 1.90
N LEU A 628 0.32 -6.00 1.15
CA LEU A 628 1.16 -7.06 1.71
C LEU A 628 2.30 -6.49 2.55
N VAL A 629 2.93 -5.43 2.03
CA VAL A 629 4.10 -4.80 2.66
C VAL A 629 3.75 -3.88 3.83
N ASP A 630 2.48 -3.47 3.97
CA ASP A 630 2.02 -2.51 4.98
C ASP A 630 1.15 -3.12 6.09
N GLN A 631 0.56 -4.30 5.87
CA GLN A 631 -0.24 -4.99 6.90
C GLN A 631 -0.09 -6.51 6.92
N GLY A 632 0.86 -7.07 6.16
CA GLY A 632 1.14 -8.51 6.09
C GLY A 632 0.10 -9.35 5.36
N ALA A 633 -0.86 -8.72 4.67
CA ALA A 633 -1.93 -9.46 4.01
C ALA A 633 -2.58 -8.67 2.88
N SER A 634 -3.31 -9.36 2.02
CA SER A 634 -4.09 -8.73 0.97
C SER A 634 -5.24 -7.87 1.52
N ALA A 635 -5.71 -6.94 0.69
CA ALA A 635 -6.72 -5.97 1.07
C ALA A 635 -8.10 -6.65 1.17
N LYS A 636 -8.85 -6.41 2.27
CA LYS A 636 -10.12 -7.13 2.58
C LYS A 636 -11.33 -6.60 1.79
N VAL A 637 -11.15 -6.30 0.51
CA VAL A 637 -12.19 -5.69 -0.33
C VAL A 637 -12.99 -6.75 -1.07
N GLU A 638 -14.29 -6.52 -1.16
CA GLU A 638 -15.25 -7.40 -1.81
C GLU A 638 -15.99 -6.66 -2.93
N ALA A 639 -16.32 -7.39 -3.99
CA ALA A 639 -17.17 -6.90 -5.06
C ALA A 639 -18.60 -6.72 -4.54
N LYS A 640 -19.28 -5.63 -4.94
CA LYS A 640 -20.65 -5.35 -4.50
C LYS A 640 -21.59 -6.49 -4.89
N PRO A 641 -22.45 -6.99 -3.98
CA PRO A 641 -23.44 -7.99 -4.34
C PRO A 641 -24.43 -7.39 -5.34
N GLY A 642 -25.03 -8.24 -6.19
CA GLY A 642 -25.97 -7.79 -7.22
C GLY A 642 -27.32 -7.26 -6.70
N HIS A 643 -27.51 -7.17 -5.38
CA HIS A 643 -28.72 -6.66 -4.74
C HIS A 643 -28.43 -5.31 -4.04
N PRO A 644 -29.41 -4.38 -3.99
CA PRO A 644 -29.20 -3.02 -3.50
C PRO A 644 -28.96 -2.93 -1.98
N PHE A 645 -29.34 -3.95 -1.21
CA PHE A 645 -29.26 -3.92 0.25
C PHE A 645 -28.02 -4.65 0.76
N TYR A 646 -26.97 -3.91 1.14
CA TYR A 646 -25.83 -4.45 1.88
C TYR A 646 -25.28 -3.41 2.86
N VAL A 647 -24.94 -3.87 4.07
CA VAL A 647 -24.43 -3.00 5.15
C VAL A 647 -22.91 -3.05 5.30
N SER A 648 -22.27 -4.11 4.80
CA SER A 648 -20.82 -4.27 4.90
C SER A 648 -20.10 -3.22 4.08
N ARG A 649 -19.29 -2.40 4.75
CA ARG A 649 -18.42 -1.40 4.12
C ARG A 649 -17.21 -2.02 3.40
N ASN A 650 -17.01 -3.34 3.48
CA ASN A 650 -16.00 -4.04 2.68
C ASN A 650 -16.41 -4.21 1.21
N TYR A 651 -17.71 -4.06 0.90
CA TYR A 651 -18.21 -4.01 -0.49
C TYR A 651 -17.88 -2.66 -1.13
N ALA A 652 -16.59 -2.43 -1.39
CA ALA A 652 -16.07 -1.16 -1.92
C ALA A 652 -15.63 -1.25 -3.39
N GLU A 653 -15.67 -2.44 -4.00
CA GLU A 653 -15.37 -2.65 -5.42
C GLU A 653 -16.65 -2.73 -6.27
N GLU A 654 -16.49 -2.84 -7.59
CA GLU A 654 -17.61 -2.94 -8.53
C GLU A 654 -18.44 -4.21 -8.35
N LYS A 655 -19.58 -4.28 -9.05
CA LYS A 655 -20.53 -5.40 -8.95
C LYS A 655 -19.83 -6.74 -9.20
N ALA A 656 -20.20 -7.77 -8.44
CA ALA A 656 -19.64 -9.12 -8.57
C ALA A 656 -19.86 -9.76 -9.96
N SER A 657 -20.81 -9.24 -10.75
CA SER A 657 -20.98 -9.63 -12.16
C SER A 657 -19.87 -9.10 -13.08
N VAL A 658 -19.23 -7.99 -12.72
CA VAL A 658 -18.12 -7.36 -13.45
C VAL A 658 -16.77 -7.81 -12.90
N LEU A 659 -16.66 -8.00 -11.58
CA LEU A 659 -15.45 -8.44 -10.89
C LEU A 659 -15.56 -9.86 -10.28
N PRO A 660 -15.94 -10.90 -11.05
CA PRO A 660 -16.12 -12.24 -10.49
C PRO A 660 -14.82 -12.86 -9.95
N ASN A 661 -13.64 -12.42 -10.40
CA ASN A 661 -12.36 -12.97 -9.96
C ASN A 661 -11.91 -12.44 -8.59
N LEU A 662 -12.52 -11.37 -8.08
CA LEU A 662 -12.19 -10.80 -6.77
C LEU A 662 -12.75 -11.66 -5.64
N GLN A 663 -11.88 -12.42 -4.97
CA GLN A 663 -12.23 -13.31 -3.85
C GLN A 663 -11.28 -13.09 -2.67
N GLN A 664 -11.68 -12.29 -1.67
CA GLN A 664 -10.80 -11.90 -0.55
C GLN A 664 -11.44 -12.01 0.84
N THR A 665 -12.50 -12.80 0.97
CA THR A 665 -13.29 -12.87 2.22
C THR A 665 -12.50 -13.42 3.42
N LYS A 666 -11.36 -14.11 3.18
CA LYS A 666 -10.50 -14.67 4.23
C LYS A 666 -9.18 -13.92 4.44
N ALA A 667 -8.94 -12.82 3.73
CA ALA A 667 -7.72 -12.02 3.88
C ALA A 667 -7.49 -11.51 5.32
N GLY A 668 -8.58 -11.22 6.05
CA GLY A 668 -8.53 -10.78 7.44
C GLY A 668 -7.91 -11.77 8.44
N ALA A 669 -7.69 -13.03 8.06
CA ALA A 669 -7.01 -14.02 8.90
C ALA A 669 -5.51 -13.74 9.06
N MET A 670 -4.90 -13.00 8.13
CA MET A 670 -3.47 -12.67 8.13
C MET A 670 -3.18 -11.22 8.54
N GLN A 671 -4.16 -10.32 8.44
CA GLN A 671 -3.97 -8.89 8.72
C GLN A 671 -3.48 -8.61 10.14
N ALA A 672 -2.53 -7.68 10.26
CA ALA A 672 -1.90 -7.23 11.51
C ALA A 672 -2.90 -6.89 12.63
N HIS A 673 -3.90 -6.08 12.32
CA HIS A 673 -4.93 -5.61 13.26
C HIS A 673 -6.03 -6.66 13.56
N LYS A 674 -5.90 -7.90 13.07
CA LYS A 674 -6.86 -9.00 13.21
C LYS A 674 -6.21 -10.31 13.62
N GLY A 675 -6.01 -11.23 12.67
CA GLY A 675 -5.65 -12.62 12.96
C GLY A 675 -4.17 -12.87 13.23
N LEU A 676 -3.29 -11.90 12.94
CA LEU A 676 -1.84 -12.05 13.07
C LEU A 676 -1.43 -12.35 14.52
N ALA A 677 -1.76 -11.47 15.48
CA ALA A 677 -1.37 -11.62 16.89
C ALA A 677 -1.87 -12.94 17.48
N SER A 678 -3.13 -13.30 17.22
CA SER A 678 -3.73 -14.56 17.66
C SER A 678 -3.00 -15.78 17.08
N SER A 679 -2.64 -15.73 15.80
CA SER A 679 -1.91 -16.81 15.13
C SER A 679 -0.49 -16.96 15.69
N MET A 680 0.21 -15.84 15.88
CA MET A 680 1.54 -15.82 16.50
C MET A 680 1.53 -16.37 17.92
N ALA A 681 0.59 -15.93 18.77
CA ALA A 681 0.46 -16.40 20.15
C ALA A 681 0.11 -17.89 20.23
N SER A 682 -0.70 -18.37 19.29
CA SER A 682 -1.16 -19.76 19.25
C SER A 682 -0.10 -20.73 18.72
N ALA A 683 0.80 -20.28 17.84
CA ALA A 683 1.84 -21.10 17.22
C ALA A 683 2.76 -21.76 18.25
N TRP A 684 3.14 -21.04 19.31
CA TRP A 684 3.96 -21.56 20.42
C TRP A 684 3.30 -22.68 21.22
N SER A 685 1.99 -22.89 21.04
CA SER A 685 1.22 -23.96 21.66
C SER A 685 0.65 -24.98 20.67
N GLY A 686 1.08 -24.94 19.41
CA GLY A 686 0.64 -25.87 18.36
C GLY A 686 -0.77 -25.61 17.83
N HIS A 687 -1.28 -24.37 17.93
CA HIS A 687 -2.64 -23.99 17.54
C HIS A 687 -3.74 -24.92 18.11
N PRO A 688 -4.06 -24.81 19.41
CA PRO A 688 -5.12 -25.60 20.01
C PRO A 688 -6.44 -25.40 19.23
N VAL A 689 -6.99 -26.49 18.72
CA VAL A 689 -8.20 -26.45 17.87
C VAL A 689 -9.41 -26.28 18.78
N SER A 690 -10.24 -25.28 18.49
CA SER A 690 -11.45 -25.03 19.29
C SER A 690 -12.45 -26.18 19.19
N TRP A 691 -13.19 -26.39 20.29
CA TRP A 691 -14.27 -27.38 20.36
C TRP A 691 -15.27 -27.26 19.20
N TRP A 692 -15.68 -26.04 18.86
CA TRP A 692 -16.55 -25.74 17.73
C TRP A 692 -15.98 -26.15 16.36
N SER A 693 -14.67 -25.98 16.15
CA SER A 693 -14.02 -26.38 14.90
C SER A 693 -14.00 -27.90 14.74
N ARG A 694 -13.80 -28.64 15.84
CA ARG A 694 -13.80 -30.12 15.86
C ARG A 694 -15.20 -30.70 15.66
N MET A 695 -16.24 -30.03 16.16
CA MET A 695 -17.62 -30.43 15.87
C MET A 695 -17.95 -30.31 14.39
N LYS A 696 -17.49 -29.25 13.70
CA LYS A 696 -17.73 -29.08 12.26
C LYS A 696 -16.95 -30.05 11.36
N SER A 697 -15.86 -30.63 11.87
CA SER A 697 -14.95 -31.48 11.09
C SER A 697 -15.04 -32.97 11.41
N SER A 698 -15.80 -33.37 12.44
CA SER A 698 -15.95 -34.78 12.80
C SER A 698 -17.19 -35.41 12.14
N PRO A 699 -17.12 -36.68 11.70
CA PRO A 699 -18.28 -37.42 11.19
C PRO A 699 -19.48 -37.42 12.17
N LEU A 700 -19.18 -37.47 13.48
CA LEU A 700 -20.18 -37.41 14.56
C LEU A 700 -20.85 -36.03 14.69
N GLY A 701 -20.16 -34.94 14.43
CA GLY A 701 -20.74 -33.59 14.49
C GLY A 701 -21.57 -33.22 13.25
N ILE A 702 -21.29 -33.83 12.10
CA ILE A 702 -22.15 -33.73 10.90
C ILE A 702 -23.48 -34.47 11.13
N VAL A 703 -23.44 -35.63 11.80
CA VAL A 703 -24.65 -36.39 12.19
C VAL A 703 -25.40 -35.73 13.35
N GLY A 704 -24.69 -35.17 14.34
CA GLY A 704 -25.27 -34.46 15.48
C GLY A 704 -25.93 -33.13 15.13
N ALA A 705 -25.44 -32.41 14.10
CA ALA A 705 -26.09 -31.19 13.60
C ALA A 705 -27.44 -31.46 12.92
N ILE A 706 -27.71 -32.70 12.51
CA ILE A 706 -28.96 -33.12 11.85
C ILE A 706 -30.00 -33.62 12.88
N VAL A 707 -29.60 -33.94 14.12
CA VAL A 707 -30.49 -34.49 15.18
C VAL A 707 -30.45 -33.58 16.42
N GLY A 708 -31.17 -32.46 16.35
CA GLY A 708 -31.11 -31.33 17.29
C GLY A 708 -31.71 -31.51 18.69
N THR A 709 -31.63 -32.67 19.36
CA THR A 709 -32.26 -32.83 20.69
C THR A 709 -31.53 -33.67 21.75
N ILE A 710 -30.31 -34.16 21.49
CA ILE A 710 -29.51 -34.94 22.48
C ILE A 710 -28.07 -34.38 22.57
N ALA A 711 -27.90 -33.12 23.00
CA ALA A 711 -26.64 -32.40 22.83
C ALA A 711 -25.66 -32.45 24.03
N PHE A 712 -26.08 -32.82 25.25
CA PHE A 712 -25.25 -32.58 26.44
C PHE A 712 -24.09 -33.58 26.66
N PRO A 713 -24.28 -34.91 26.58
CA PRO A 713 -23.20 -35.87 26.84
C PRO A 713 -22.14 -35.87 25.73
N VAL A 714 -22.56 -35.73 24.48
CA VAL A 714 -21.65 -35.67 23.32
C VAL A 714 -20.84 -34.37 23.36
N ALA A 715 -21.43 -33.24 23.75
CA ALA A 715 -20.69 -31.98 23.93
C ALA A 715 -19.59 -32.11 24.98
N ILE A 716 -19.88 -32.75 26.13
CA ILE A 716 -18.89 -32.98 27.20
C ILE A 716 -17.77 -33.91 26.73
N VAL A 717 -18.10 -35.03 26.08
CA VAL A 717 -17.09 -35.97 25.56
C VAL A 717 -16.21 -35.30 24.50
N VAL A 718 -16.79 -34.56 23.55
CA VAL A 718 -16.02 -33.84 22.53
C VAL A 718 -15.20 -32.71 23.16
N ALA A 719 -15.69 -32.04 24.21
CA ALA A 719 -14.93 -31.03 24.95
C ALA A 719 -13.75 -31.63 25.72
N LEU A 720 -13.94 -32.77 26.39
CA LEU A 720 -12.88 -33.49 27.10
C LEU A 720 -11.83 -34.04 26.12
N VAL A 721 -12.25 -34.67 25.02
CA VAL A 721 -11.36 -35.15 23.96
C VAL A 721 -10.61 -33.98 23.31
N SER A 722 -11.29 -32.85 23.07
CA SER A 722 -10.65 -31.65 22.54
C SER A 722 -9.63 -31.08 23.50
N SER A 723 -9.93 -31.04 24.80
CA SER A 723 -9.02 -30.57 25.84
C SER A 723 -7.79 -31.46 25.95
N TYR A 724 -7.99 -32.78 25.96
CA TYR A 724 -6.92 -33.78 25.98
C TYR A 724 -6.03 -33.70 24.73
N GLN A 725 -6.62 -33.67 23.53
CA GLN A 725 -5.87 -33.58 22.27
C GLN A 725 -5.13 -32.24 22.13
N ASN A 726 -5.72 -31.13 22.57
CA ASN A 726 -5.03 -29.84 22.60
C ASN A 726 -3.88 -29.85 23.62
N SER A 727 -4.06 -30.47 24.78
CA SER A 727 -3.01 -30.61 25.80
C SER A 727 -1.84 -31.45 25.29
N ASN A 728 -2.11 -32.57 24.63
CA ASN A 728 -1.08 -33.41 24.02
C ASN A 728 -0.37 -32.70 22.87
N ALA A 729 -1.10 -32.02 21.98
CA ALA A 729 -0.50 -31.26 20.88
C ALA A 729 0.39 -30.12 21.40
N LYS A 730 -0.05 -29.43 22.45
CA LYS A 730 0.74 -28.40 23.13
C LYS A 730 2.01 -29.00 23.74
N ALA A 731 1.91 -30.10 24.49
CA ALA A 731 3.07 -30.76 25.10
C ALA A 731 4.08 -31.23 24.04
N SER A 732 3.59 -31.83 22.95
CA SER A 732 4.41 -32.25 21.81
C SER A 732 5.16 -31.06 21.17
N THR A 733 4.46 -29.94 20.95
CA THR A 733 5.07 -28.73 20.37
C THR A 733 6.14 -28.14 21.28
N ILE A 734 5.89 -28.10 22.60
CA ILE A 734 6.87 -27.61 23.59
C ILE A 734 8.10 -28.51 23.61
N ALA A 735 7.92 -29.83 23.62
CA ALA A 735 9.03 -30.78 23.59
C ALA A 735 9.88 -30.63 22.32
N GLU A 736 9.24 -30.47 21.16
CA GLU A 736 9.93 -30.23 19.89
C GLU A 736 10.73 -28.92 19.91
N ASN A 737 10.17 -27.84 20.46
CA ASN A 737 10.89 -26.56 20.58
C ASN A 737 12.12 -26.67 21.48
N ILE A 738 12.02 -27.38 22.60
CA ILE A 738 13.17 -27.65 23.48
C ILE A 738 14.22 -28.48 22.74
N GLN A 739 13.80 -29.48 21.96
CA GLN A 739 14.71 -30.26 21.14
C GLN A 739 15.42 -29.40 20.08
N LEU A 740 14.69 -28.54 19.35
CA LEU A 740 15.28 -27.63 18.37
C LEU A 740 16.27 -26.65 19.02
N GLN A 741 15.93 -26.12 20.19
CA GLN A 741 16.83 -25.25 20.95
C GLN A 741 18.10 -25.97 21.39
N THR A 742 18.01 -27.21 21.85
CA THR A 742 19.19 -28.00 22.25
C THR A 742 20.06 -28.42 21.06
N GLN A 743 19.49 -28.52 19.87
CA GLN A 743 20.22 -28.79 18.63
C GLN A 743 20.85 -27.54 18.01
N TYR A 744 20.39 -26.35 18.41
CA TYR A 744 20.96 -25.09 17.94
C TYR A 744 22.44 -25.01 18.32
N LYS A 745 23.27 -24.81 17.32
CA LYS A 745 24.68 -24.46 17.49
C LYS A 745 24.84 -23.06 16.89
N PRO A 746 25.27 -22.06 17.67
CA PRO A 746 25.57 -20.76 17.10
C PRO A 746 26.63 -20.97 16.03
N GLU A 747 26.33 -20.58 14.80
CA GLU A 747 27.36 -20.55 13.77
C GLU A 747 28.43 -19.55 14.23
N PRO A 748 29.73 -19.90 14.09
CA PRO A 748 30.77 -18.94 14.36
C PRO A 748 30.51 -17.72 13.47
N ILE A 749 30.34 -16.56 14.10
CA ILE A 749 30.23 -15.29 13.40
C ILE A 749 31.46 -15.23 12.50
N ASN A 750 31.26 -15.29 11.19
CA ASN A 750 32.36 -15.18 10.25
C ASN A 750 32.80 -13.70 10.23
N ILE A 751 33.60 -13.32 11.22
CA ILE A 751 34.08 -11.94 11.39
C ILE A 751 35.05 -11.53 10.26
N ASN A 752 35.40 -12.47 9.38
CA ASN A 752 36.16 -12.23 8.14
C ASN A 752 35.30 -11.73 6.97
N GLY A 753 34.02 -11.43 7.20
CA GLY A 753 33.18 -10.67 6.27
C GLY A 753 33.08 -9.17 6.56
N GLY A 754 33.65 -8.66 7.66
CA GLY A 754 33.43 -7.24 8.01
C GLY A 754 34.03 -6.68 9.30
N SER A 755 35.19 -7.14 9.77
CA SER A 755 35.86 -6.47 10.92
C SER A 755 37.31 -6.03 10.71
N ASP A 756 38.05 -6.59 9.75
CA ASP A 756 39.36 -6.04 9.37
C ASP A 756 39.21 -5.07 8.19
N ARG A 757 38.64 -3.88 8.46
CA ARG A 757 39.07 -2.61 7.84
C ARG A 757 38.42 -1.32 8.37
N VAL A 758 37.84 -1.33 9.58
CA VAL A 758 37.65 -0.08 10.36
C VAL A 758 38.96 0.38 11.05
N MET A 759 40.05 -0.39 10.97
CA MET A 759 41.35 -0.02 11.56
C MET A 759 42.56 -0.31 10.64
N GLN A 760 42.41 -0.23 9.31
CA GLN A 760 43.53 -0.20 8.36
C GLN A 760 43.16 0.62 7.11
N ASN A 761 43.03 1.93 7.28
CA ASN A 761 43.17 2.94 6.22
C ASN A 761 43.61 4.30 6.80
N ALA A 762 44.49 4.24 7.81
CA ALA A 762 45.40 5.32 8.15
C ALA A 762 46.81 4.71 8.13
N GLY A 763 47.51 4.95 7.02
CA GLY A 763 48.85 4.41 6.78
C GLY A 763 49.51 5.22 5.69
N LEU A 764 49.78 6.49 6.01
CA LEU A 764 50.74 7.31 5.28
C LEU A 764 52.07 6.57 5.24
N ASN A 765 52.60 6.39 4.04
CA ASN A 765 53.97 5.99 3.80
C ASN A 765 54.91 6.98 4.50
N HIS A 766 55.81 6.47 5.34
CA HIS A 766 57.07 7.13 5.60
C HIS A 766 58.21 6.15 5.30
N THR A 767 58.88 6.44 4.18
CA THR A 767 60.28 6.07 3.94
C THR A 767 61.19 6.89 4.85
N ASP A 768 62.24 6.23 5.32
CA ASP A 768 63.35 6.76 6.11
C ASP A 768 63.94 8.07 5.58
N SER A 769 64.22 9.00 6.48
CA SER A 769 65.56 9.60 6.60
C SER A 769 65.66 10.42 7.89
N SER A 770 66.79 10.22 8.55
CA SER A 770 67.34 10.95 9.69
C SER A 770 67.41 12.47 9.50
N GLU A 771 67.13 13.24 10.54
CA GLU A 771 68.11 14.18 11.11
C GLU A 771 67.59 14.86 12.39
N SER A 772 68.55 15.19 13.24
CA SER A 772 68.49 15.69 14.61
C SER A 772 68.26 17.20 14.74
N LEU A 773 68.05 17.64 15.99
CA LEU A 773 68.09 19.02 16.53
C LEU A 773 66.75 19.76 16.38
N GLY A 774 66.21 20.51 17.35
CA GLY A 774 66.60 20.95 18.68
C GLY A 774 65.58 22.02 19.12
N VAL A 775 65.36 22.15 20.43
CA VAL A 775 65.02 23.39 21.18
C VAL A 775 64.05 24.39 20.52
N GLU A 776 62.90 24.70 21.15
CA GLU A 776 62.74 25.85 22.06
C GLU A 776 61.30 25.99 22.57
N VAL A 777 61.20 26.39 23.84
CA VAL A 777 59.98 26.75 24.57
C VAL A 777 59.74 28.24 24.35
N THR A 778 58.49 28.64 24.04
CA THR A 778 58.01 29.97 24.44
C THR A 778 56.51 29.96 24.75
N GLU A 779 56.23 30.54 25.91
CA GLU A 779 54.94 30.82 26.53
C GLU A 779 54.14 31.90 25.79
N GLY A 780 52.82 31.95 26.03
CA GLY A 780 51.96 33.05 25.58
C GLY A 780 50.49 32.91 25.94
N THR A 781 50.18 33.04 27.24
CA THR A 781 49.01 33.74 27.85
C THR A 781 47.69 33.83 27.06
N SER A 782 46.59 33.21 27.53
CA SER A 782 45.66 33.66 28.59
C SER A 782 44.65 34.74 28.15
N SER A 783 43.36 34.38 28.13
CA SER A 783 42.35 35.12 28.91
C SER A 783 41.07 34.29 29.09
N THR A 784 40.72 34.12 30.36
CA THR A 784 39.62 33.42 31.04
C THR A 784 38.25 34.11 30.98
N LEU A 785 37.18 33.34 31.19
CA LEU A 785 36.04 33.54 32.14
C LEU A 785 34.97 32.48 31.79
N ASP A 786 34.90 31.33 32.45
CA ASP A 786 34.40 31.03 33.82
C ASP A 786 32.86 31.16 33.96
N SER A 787 32.18 30.02 34.06
CA SER A 787 31.11 29.83 35.05
C SER A 787 30.80 28.33 35.25
N THR A 788 30.99 27.94 36.50
CA THR A 788 30.71 26.66 37.16
C THR A 788 29.24 26.25 37.08
N VAL A 789 28.96 24.97 36.79
CA VAL A 789 27.67 24.32 37.09
C VAL A 789 27.88 23.04 37.92
N ASN A 790 27.09 22.98 38.98
CA ASN A 790 27.05 22.07 40.11
C ASN A 790 26.48 20.67 39.74
N PRO A 791 27.13 19.53 40.08
CA PRO A 791 26.69 18.19 39.66
C PRO A 791 25.75 17.51 40.68
N ASN A 792 24.83 18.25 41.30
CA ASN A 792 23.85 17.69 42.25
C ASN A 792 22.44 18.27 42.04
N GLN A 793 21.80 17.92 40.92
CA GLN A 793 20.35 18.00 40.79
C GLN A 793 19.79 16.70 40.19
N LYS A 794 19.00 16.00 41.01
CA LYS A 794 18.14 14.88 40.61
C LYS A 794 17.15 15.35 39.53
N PRO A 795 16.95 14.61 38.43
CA PRO A 795 15.85 14.88 37.51
C PRO A 795 14.50 14.60 38.19
N SER A 796 13.59 15.56 38.06
CA SER A 796 12.22 15.50 38.56
C SER A 796 11.44 14.42 37.81
N SER A 797 10.71 13.60 38.56
CA SER A 797 9.84 12.53 38.07
C SER A 797 8.72 13.05 37.17
N THR A 798 8.67 12.55 35.94
CA THR A 798 7.52 12.60 35.04
C THR A 798 6.33 11.85 35.67
N PRO A 799 5.10 12.38 35.66
CA PRO A 799 3.96 11.67 36.24
C PRO A 799 3.52 10.52 35.32
N THR A 800 3.68 9.29 35.81
CA THR A 800 2.97 8.11 35.28
C THR A 800 1.47 8.30 35.43
N VAL A 801 0.76 8.41 34.31
CA VAL A 801 -0.70 8.40 34.27
C VAL A 801 -1.19 6.96 34.50
N ASP A 802 -1.88 6.76 35.62
CA ASP A 802 -2.51 5.49 35.98
C ASP A 802 -3.80 5.29 35.17
N TYR A 803 -3.68 4.59 34.04
CA TYR A 803 -4.77 4.29 33.11
C TYR A 803 -5.94 3.50 33.73
N LYS A 804 -5.76 2.91 34.91
CA LYS A 804 -6.81 2.12 35.56
C LYS A 804 -7.92 2.99 36.17
N ARG A 805 -7.61 4.24 36.53
CA ARG A 805 -8.56 5.16 37.19
C ARG A 805 -9.50 5.89 36.21
N ALA A 806 -9.10 6.02 34.95
CA ALA A 806 -9.93 6.62 33.90
C ALA A 806 -11.09 5.69 33.45
N LEU A 807 -10.89 4.37 33.53
CA LEU A 807 -11.91 3.38 33.18
C LEU A 807 -13.00 3.21 34.25
N ASP A 808 -12.67 3.39 35.54
CA ASP A 808 -13.65 3.27 36.64
C ASP A 808 -14.57 4.50 36.78
N THR A 809 -14.25 5.61 36.10
CA THR A 809 -15.07 6.84 36.14
C THR A 809 -16.19 6.82 35.07
N ILE A 810 -16.11 5.92 34.08
CA ILE A 810 -17.09 5.81 32.99
C ILE A 810 -18.24 4.83 33.35
N THR A 811 -18.07 4.00 34.39
CA THR A 811 -19.05 2.97 34.80
C THR A 811 -19.97 3.37 35.96
N LYS A 812 -20.00 4.64 36.39
CA LYS A 812 -20.82 5.12 37.53
C LYS A 812 -21.66 6.37 37.27
N SER A 813 -22.19 6.53 36.05
CA SER A 813 -23.08 7.65 35.72
C SER A 813 -24.21 7.23 34.78
N THR A 814 -24.96 6.20 35.13
CA THR A 814 -26.31 5.96 34.57
C THR A 814 -27.15 5.23 35.60
N ASP A 815 -27.58 5.96 36.62
CA ASP A 815 -28.76 5.63 37.42
C ASP A 815 -29.47 6.96 37.70
N ASN A 816 -30.49 7.26 36.90
CA ASN A 816 -31.68 7.96 37.38
C ASN A 816 -32.83 7.81 36.39
N ASP A 817 -33.95 7.46 36.99
CA ASP A 817 -35.26 7.17 36.43
C ASP A 817 -35.94 8.37 35.76
N ASP A 818 -37.05 8.03 35.09
CA ASP A 818 -38.13 8.86 34.54
C ASP A 818 -37.94 9.40 33.12
N LEU A 819 -38.57 8.70 32.16
CA LEU A 819 -39.60 9.25 31.26
C LEU A 819 -40.22 8.14 30.39
N LYS A 820 -41.52 7.92 30.58
CA LYS A 820 -42.37 7.03 29.75
C LYS A 820 -42.43 7.52 28.29
N PRO A 821 -42.39 6.64 27.28
CA PRO A 821 -42.71 7.01 25.91
C PRO A 821 -44.24 7.06 25.69
N PRO A 822 -44.77 8.01 24.90
CA PRO A 822 -46.16 7.98 24.49
C PRO A 822 -46.37 6.99 23.35
N SER A 823 -47.44 6.20 23.48
CA SER A 823 -48.03 5.38 22.43
C SER A 823 -48.58 6.25 21.31
N LEU A 824 -48.19 5.98 20.06
CA LEU A 824 -48.91 6.47 18.89
C LEU A 824 -49.56 5.31 18.15
N GLN A 825 -50.89 5.39 18.16
CA GLN A 825 -51.84 4.52 17.51
C GLN A 825 -51.79 4.69 15.99
N SER A 826 -52.10 3.56 15.34
CA SER A 826 -52.59 3.44 13.98
C SER A 826 -53.67 4.46 13.62
N ASN A 827 -53.58 5.01 12.42
CA ASN A 827 -54.77 5.39 11.64
C ASN A 827 -54.64 4.79 10.23
N MET A 828 -55.81 4.39 9.73
CA MET A 828 -56.11 3.64 8.50
C MET A 828 -55.42 4.15 7.23
#